data_AF-A0A409VPB0-F1
#
_entry.id   AF-A0A409VPB0-F1
#
_cell.length_a   1.000
_cell.length_b   1.000
_cell.length_c   1.000
_cell.angle_alpha   90.00
_cell.angle_beta   90.00
_cell.angle_gamma   90.00
#
_symmetry.space_group_name_H-M   'P 1'
#
loop_
_entity.id
_entity.type
_entity.pdbx_description
1 polymer ?
#
loop_
_entity_poly.entity_id
_entity_poly.type
_entity_poly.pdbx_seq_one_letter_code
_entity_poly.pdbx_strand_id
1 'polypeptide(L)'
;MSANFDSLLTPLKIGDLTIKNRVTMASLTRNRAEDSYPTELMKEYYVQRASAGLITTEGTLITRQGLEWPHAPGIWDDKHVEKWKDIVDAVHEAGTKIFSQLWHVGRIAHPDMPQQKLAGTPVYGPSAIKARGGKFRLLPGVPGYVTPTAIDDPRKIIAQFKEAAINAKKAGFDGVELIANGGYIVAEFLDSTANQRTDEWGGSKENRVRFLIETLKVMQEVFGRNVGLKISPTGGYNDVGMPLEETLDSFSYYLSEVDKLGLAYIILMRYTPSLDLVIDGSLRGIKHDVLEAYRPFIKNTPLFLNGHVSPEEGAELVKAGKIDGITIGFGWITHPDLVKRLEHGKPLDNVLETKLLYTGVGDDWSRGYTDYPAAIGDITIKNRITMAALTRSRSDDTYPTDIMKEYYLQRADAGLIVSEGVLITRQGTEWPRAPGIWDEKHVEGWKKITDAVHEAGGRIYAQLWHVGRAAHPDMPQQKLAGIPVYAPSAISARGGKFRSLPGTPGYVTPTAIDDPRKLIALFERAAVNAKKAGFDGVELHGANGYLVHQFLDSTSNNRTDEWGGSKENRARFALETLKVLQKVFGKNVAVKASPAGGYNDMGMPLEETLDTYRYYFAELDKLGLAYINLTRYTPILDATFDGVPRAIQHDVLGSYRPFIKNTPLFLNGGVLPEEGSQLVSSGQVDGISIGFNFITHPDLVRRVEHGKALTNTPDISHLQTDDNERPENWAKGYTDYPILIGDVTIKNRITMAAMTRSRSDNTYPTDLMKEFYVQRADAGLLVSEGILISRQGTMWPRAPGIWDDRHVEGWKNITDAVHRAGGVIYAQLWHVGRLAHPDMLQQKLAGTPVYAPSAVAARGGIFRSLPGTPGYVTPTEINNPEKVIAEFRLAAINAKKAGFDGVELQAGNGYLVHQFLDNTSNHRTDRWGGSKENRARFAFEILRVLQETFGQNVAIKVTPTGGYNDMGMPLEETLDTYKYFFSELDNLGLAYINLIRYTAGVLDPVIDGVHRGIKHDVIETYRSFIRKTPLILNGGILPAEGAELVSSGQIDGIGIGFNFVSHPDLVKRVEHGKALDNVLDFQHLHTSEGDNNQGNWVKGYTDYPTATY
;
A
#
# COMPACT_ATOMS: atom_id res chain seq x y z
N MET A 1 0.13 17.03 -27.88
CA MET A 1 -0.50 16.08 -28.83
C MET A 1 -0.53 14.73 -28.14
N SER A 2 -1.70 14.13 -27.94
CA SER A 2 -1.80 12.77 -27.40
C SER A 2 -1.16 11.79 -28.38
N ALA A 3 -0.26 10.92 -27.90
CA ALA A 3 0.30 9.86 -28.73
C ALA A 3 -0.84 8.98 -29.28
N ASN A 4 -0.80 8.67 -30.58
CA ASN A 4 -1.74 7.75 -31.21
C ASN A 4 -1.14 6.34 -31.23
N PHE A 5 -1.81 5.38 -30.60
CA PHE A 5 -1.38 3.98 -30.51
C PHE A 5 -2.17 3.02 -31.42
N ASP A 6 -2.95 3.52 -32.39
CA ASP A 6 -3.79 2.72 -33.28
C ASP A 6 -3.01 1.57 -33.95
N SER A 7 -1.75 1.81 -34.34
CA SER A 7 -0.91 0.78 -34.95
C SER A 7 -0.68 -0.41 -34.01
N LEU A 8 -0.53 -0.19 -32.71
CA LEU A 8 -0.35 -1.23 -31.69
C LEU A 8 -1.66 -1.92 -31.28
N LEU A 9 -2.80 -1.24 -31.39
CA LEU A 9 -4.10 -1.74 -30.94
C LEU A 9 -4.85 -2.58 -31.99
N THR A 10 -4.20 -2.87 -33.12
CA THR A 10 -4.77 -3.72 -34.18
C THR A 10 -4.47 -5.20 -33.95
N PRO A 11 -5.41 -6.11 -34.29
CA PRO A 11 -5.15 -7.55 -34.26
C PRO A 11 -3.98 -7.97 -35.19
N LEU A 12 -3.29 -9.05 -34.83
CA LEU A 12 -2.17 -9.62 -35.59
C LEU A 12 -2.26 -11.14 -35.65
N LYS A 13 -1.97 -11.74 -36.81
CA LYS A 13 -1.84 -13.20 -36.94
C LYS A 13 -0.42 -13.62 -36.56
N ILE A 14 -0.31 -14.57 -35.62
CA ILE A 14 0.96 -15.21 -35.22
C ILE A 14 0.77 -16.73 -35.28
N GLY A 15 1.66 -17.44 -35.98
CA GLY A 15 1.48 -18.88 -36.21
C GLY A 15 0.09 -19.18 -36.80
N ASP A 16 -0.68 -20.01 -36.09
CA ASP A 16 -2.06 -20.37 -36.44
C ASP A 16 -3.11 -19.58 -35.65
N LEU A 17 -2.69 -18.60 -34.83
CA LEU A 17 -3.52 -17.81 -33.93
C LEU A 17 -3.68 -16.36 -34.40
N THR A 18 -4.71 -15.68 -33.91
CA THR A 18 -4.84 -14.22 -34.00
C THR A 18 -4.86 -13.64 -32.60
N ILE A 19 -3.92 -12.74 -32.33
CA ILE A 19 -3.87 -11.95 -31.09
C ILE A 19 -4.61 -10.64 -31.31
N LYS A 20 -5.26 -10.14 -30.25
CA LYS A 20 -6.20 -9.01 -30.35
C LYS A 20 -5.53 -7.63 -30.48
N ASN A 21 -4.27 -7.51 -30.09
CA ASN A 21 -3.42 -6.33 -30.27
C ASN A 21 -1.95 -6.77 -30.37
N ARG A 22 -1.06 -5.83 -30.71
CA ARG A 22 0.38 -6.07 -30.93
C ARG A 22 1.24 -5.80 -29.69
N VAL A 23 0.62 -5.71 -28.51
CA VAL A 23 1.31 -5.44 -27.23
C VAL A 23 1.28 -6.70 -26.38
N THR A 24 2.40 -7.41 -26.30
CA THR A 24 2.51 -8.69 -25.60
C THR A 24 3.17 -8.53 -24.24
N MET A 25 2.84 -9.42 -23.31
CA MET A 25 3.45 -9.52 -22.01
C MET A 25 4.68 -10.42 -22.07
N ALA A 26 5.84 -9.89 -21.67
CA ALA A 26 7.06 -10.68 -21.56
C ALA A 26 6.93 -11.75 -20.47
N SER A 27 7.68 -12.85 -20.63
CA SER A 27 8.01 -13.70 -19.50
C SER A 27 8.79 -12.93 -18.43
N LEU A 28 8.32 -13.05 -17.19
CA LEU A 28 8.80 -12.34 -16.02
C LEU A 28 8.78 -13.31 -14.84
N THR A 29 9.91 -13.90 -14.45
CA THR A 29 10.02 -14.73 -13.24
C THR A 29 9.55 -13.95 -12.03
N ARG A 30 8.55 -14.47 -11.30
CA ARG A 30 8.01 -13.82 -10.09
C ARG A 30 8.20 -14.66 -8.84
N ASN A 31 8.53 -15.95 -8.89
CA ASN A 31 8.86 -16.69 -7.67
C ASN A 31 7.66 -16.82 -6.70
N ARG A 32 6.46 -17.15 -7.22
CA ARG A 32 5.18 -17.28 -6.46
C ARG A 32 4.56 -18.70 -6.53
N ALA A 33 5.33 -19.69 -6.97
CA ALA A 33 4.89 -21.08 -7.01
C ALA A 33 5.18 -21.77 -5.66
N GLU A 34 4.24 -22.57 -5.19
CA GLU A 34 4.42 -23.38 -3.97
C GLU A 34 5.04 -24.72 -4.38
N ASP A 35 6.28 -24.99 -3.93
CA ASP A 35 7.07 -26.16 -4.36
C ASP A 35 7.17 -26.35 -5.88
N SER A 36 7.27 -25.23 -6.60
CA SER A 36 7.23 -25.15 -8.07
C SER A 36 5.87 -25.48 -8.73
N TYR A 37 4.81 -25.67 -7.94
CA TYR A 37 3.44 -25.78 -8.46
C TYR A 37 2.75 -24.41 -8.53
N PRO A 38 2.07 -24.08 -9.64
CA PRO A 38 1.30 -22.84 -9.75
C PRO A 38 0.21 -22.70 -8.68
N THR A 39 -0.07 -21.46 -8.29
CA THR A 39 -1.00 -21.12 -7.20
C THR A 39 -2.22 -20.34 -7.72
N GLU A 40 -3.27 -20.26 -6.90
CA GLU A 40 -4.46 -19.42 -7.19
C GLU A 40 -4.10 -17.93 -7.36
N LEU A 41 -3.10 -17.46 -6.64
CA LEU A 41 -2.60 -16.10 -6.77
C LEU A 41 -1.98 -15.84 -8.15
N MET A 42 -1.29 -16.84 -8.71
CA MET A 42 -0.76 -16.75 -10.08
C MET A 42 -1.89 -16.70 -11.12
N LYS A 43 -3.01 -17.41 -10.88
CA LYS A 43 -4.22 -17.32 -11.73
C LYS A 43 -4.74 -15.90 -11.77
N GLU A 44 -4.96 -15.27 -10.61
CA GLU A 44 -5.39 -13.87 -10.53
C GLU A 44 -4.43 -12.94 -11.28
N TYR A 45 -3.12 -13.10 -11.06
CA TYR A 45 -2.09 -12.28 -11.72
C TYR A 45 -2.17 -12.30 -13.25
N TYR A 46 -2.36 -13.48 -13.85
CA TYR A 46 -2.48 -13.59 -15.31
C TYR A 46 -3.83 -13.09 -15.81
N VAL A 47 -4.93 -13.38 -15.12
CA VAL A 47 -6.27 -12.88 -15.47
C VAL A 47 -6.30 -11.34 -15.49
N GLN A 48 -5.70 -10.69 -14.49
CA GLN A 48 -5.59 -9.23 -14.45
C GLN A 48 -4.92 -8.62 -15.69
N ARG A 49 -4.04 -9.38 -16.37
CA ARG A 49 -3.26 -8.96 -17.54
C ARG A 49 -3.84 -9.47 -18.86
N ALA A 50 -5.04 -10.04 -18.83
CA ALA A 50 -5.73 -10.53 -20.00
C ALA A 50 -6.10 -9.41 -21.01
N SER A 51 -5.71 -8.15 -20.82
CA SER A 51 -5.80 -7.14 -21.88
C SER A 51 -4.68 -7.28 -22.94
N ALA A 52 -3.59 -7.98 -22.62
CA ALA A 52 -2.47 -8.21 -23.54
C ALA A 52 -2.90 -8.92 -24.84
N GLY A 53 -2.19 -8.65 -25.93
CA GLY A 53 -2.36 -9.39 -27.18
C GLY A 53 -2.03 -10.87 -27.00
N LEU A 54 -0.92 -11.15 -26.34
CA LEU A 54 -0.47 -12.47 -25.91
C LEU A 54 0.16 -12.35 -24.52
N ILE A 55 -0.14 -13.31 -23.64
CA ILE A 55 0.60 -13.51 -22.39
C ILE A 55 1.63 -14.60 -22.60
N THR A 56 2.89 -14.33 -22.28
CA THR A 56 3.89 -15.38 -22.06
C THR A 56 4.06 -15.57 -20.56
N THR A 57 3.95 -16.81 -20.06
CA THR A 57 4.14 -17.10 -18.63
C THR A 57 5.53 -16.71 -18.16
N GLU A 58 5.71 -16.69 -16.86
CA GLU A 58 7.06 -16.70 -16.30
C GLU A 58 7.84 -17.95 -16.74
N GLY A 59 9.17 -17.90 -16.61
CA GLY A 59 10.04 -19.02 -16.96
C GLY A 59 9.57 -20.30 -16.26
N THR A 60 9.11 -21.26 -17.05
CA THR A 60 8.51 -22.51 -16.57
C THR A 60 9.52 -23.63 -16.76
N LEU A 61 10.02 -24.14 -15.64
CA LEU A 61 11.07 -25.15 -15.63
C LEU A 61 10.59 -26.45 -16.27
N ILE A 62 11.36 -26.97 -17.23
CA ILE A 62 11.04 -28.23 -17.93
C ILE A 62 11.38 -29.47 -17.09
N THR A 63 12.25 -29.31 -16.09
CA THR A 63 12.64 -30.34 -15.11
C THR A 63 13.00 -29.68 -13.78
N ARG A 64 13.18 -30.48 -12.72
CA ARG A 64 13.66 -29.97 -11.43
C ARG A 64 15.09 -29.44 -11.55
N GLN A 65 15.32 -28.19 -11.14
CA GLN A 65 16.62 -27.52 -11.19
C GLN A 65 16.83 -26.57 -10.02
N GLY A 66 18.08 -26.42 -9.57
CA GLY A 66 18.47 -25.62 -8.42
C GLY A 66 18.83 -24.18 -8.70
N LEU A 67 17.87 -23.38 -9.17
CA LEU A 67 18.04 -21.95 -9.42
C LEU A 67 17.92 -21.08 -8.16
N GLU A 68 18.30 -19.80 -8.28
CA GLU A 68 18.27 -18.83 -7.18
C GLU A 68 16.84 -18.48 -6.70
N TRP A 69 15.85 -18.73 -7.55
CA TRP A 69 14.42 -18.50 -7.31
C TRP A 69 13.72 -19.82 -6.96
N PRO A 70 13.64 -20.21 -5.67
CA PRO A 70 13.15 -21.53 -5.25
C PRO A 70 11.66 -21.78 -5.52
N HIS A 71 10.89 -20.72 -5.75
CA HIS A 71 9.45 -20.70 -6.00
C HIS A 71 9.15 -20.42 -7.49
N ALA A 72 10.09 -20.70 -8.39
CA ALA A 72 9.82 -20.70 -9.83
C ALA A 72 8.95 -21.92 -10.21
N PRO A 73 7.96 -21.77 -11.11
CA PRO A 73 7.06 -22.86 -11.48
C PRO A 73 7.70 -23.86 -12.46
N GLY A 74 7.18 -25.09 -12.45
CA GLY A 74 7.58 -26.19 -13.35
C GLY A 74 6.48 -26.70 -14.27
N ILE A 75 6.81 -27.66 -15.15
CA ILE A 75 5.84 -28.39 -15.99
C ILE A 75 6.29 -29.82 -16.40
N TRP A 76 6.73 -30.64 -15.44
CA TRP A 76 7.27 -31.99 -15.71
C TRP A 76 6.36 -33.16 -15.28
N ASP A 77 5.24 -32.91 -14.58
CA ASP A 77 4.33 -33.95 -14.09
C ASP A 77 2.84 -33.56 -14.25
N ASP A 78 1.94 -34.53 -14.07
CA ASP A 78 0.50 -34.34 -14.26
C ASP A 78 -0.12 -33.33 -13.26
N LYS A 79 0.47 -33.18 -12.07
CA LYS A 79 0.00 -32.18 -11.09
C LYS A 79 0.32 -30.76 -11.57
N HIS A 80 1.45 -30.54 -12.23
CA HIS A 80 1.71 -29.27 -12.89
C HIS A 80 0.71 -29.02 -14.03
N VAL A 81 0.38 -30.05 -14.81
CA VAL A 81 -0.60 -29.94 -15.89
C VAL A 81 -1.96 -29.48 -15.36
N GLU A 82 -2.46 -30.11 -14.30
CA GLU A 82 -3.73 -29.73 -13.66
C GLU A 82 -3.71 -28.27 -13.18
N LYS A 83 -2.66 -27.88 -12.43
CA LYS A 83 -2.54 -26.51 -11.89
C LYS A 83 -2.39 -25.44 -12.95
N TRP A 84 -1.62 -25.71 -14.01
CA TRP A 84 -1.53 -24.78 -15.13
C TRP A 84 -2.83 -24.71 -15.92
N LYS A 85 -3.59 -25.81 -16.03
CA LYS A 85 -4.88 -25.82 -16.70
C LYS A 85 -5.87 -24.85 -16.05
N ASP A 86 -5.94 -24.80 -14.72
CA ASP A 86 -6.80 -23.85 -14.01
C ASP A 86 -6.48 -22.39 -14.37
N ILE A 87 -5.20 -22.07 -14.54
CA ILE A 87 -4.73 -20.72 -14.93
C ILE A 87 -5.07 -20.45 -16.40
N VAL A 88 -4.78 -21.40 -17.28
CA VAL A 88 -4.99 -21.25 -18.72
C VAL A 88 -6.48 -21.09 -19.04
N ASP A 89 -7.34 -21.92 -18.46
CA ASP A 89 -8.79 -21.85 -18.64
C ASP A 89 -9.32 -20.46 -18.20
N ALA A 90 -8.87 -19.93 -17.05
CA ALA A 90 -9.26 -18.61 -16.58
C ALA A 90 -8.79 -17.46 -17.50
N VAL A 91 -7.60 -17.57 -18.10
CA VAL A 91 -7.11 -16.58 -19.08
C VAL A 91 -7.89 -16.66 -20.39
N HIS A 92 -8.31 -17.86 -20.80
CA HIS A 92 -9.19 -18.05 -21.96
C HIS A 92 -10.58 -17.48 -21.72
N GLU A 93 -11.16 -17.68 -20.54
CA GLU A 93 -12.42 -17.04 -20.12
C GLU A 93 -12.33 -15.51 -20.14
N ALA A 94 -11.18 -14.96 -19.75
CA ALA A 94 -10.87 -13.53 -19.87
C ALA A 94 -10.57 -13.05 -21.31
N GLY A 95 -10.62 -13.96 -22.30
CA GLY A 95 -10.54 -13.63 -23.72
C GLY A 95 -9.13 -13.35 -24.25
N THR A 96 -8.11 -14.03 -23.73
CA THR A 96 -6.70 -13.87 -24.15
C THR A 96 -5.98 -15.17 -24.38
N LYS A 97 -4.93 -15.10 -25.19
CA LYS A 97 -4.05 -16.21 -25.53
C LYS A 97 -2.85 -16.25 -24.59
N ILE A 98 -2.42 -17.45 -24.24
CA ILE A 98 -1.31 -17.67 -23.30
C ILE A 98 -0.34 -18.75 -23.79
N PHE A 99 0.96 -18.42 -23.76
CA PHE A 99 2.07 -19.31 -24.10
C PHE A 99 2.88 -19.63 -22.85
N SER A 100 3.31 -20.90 -22.70
CA SER A 100 4.27 -21.26 -21.65
C SER A 100 5.70 -21.01 -22.13
N GLN A 101 6.50 -20.24 -21.39
CA GLN A 101 7.92 -20.11 -21.69
C GLN A 101 8.71 -21.27 -21.09
N LEU A 102 9.15 -22.20 -21.93
CA LEU A 102 9.88 -23.39 -21.48
C LEU A 102 11.33 -23.03 -21.16
N TRP A 103 11.77 -23.39 -19.96
CA TRP A 103 13.02 -22.92 -19.38
C TRP A 103 13.86 -24.07 -18.82
N HIS A 104 15.16 -24.04 -19.13
CA HIS A 104 16.18 -24.85 -18.48
C HIS A 104 17.39 -23.97 -18.14
N VAL A 105 17.76 -23.88 -16.87
CA VAL A 105 18.70 -22.86 -16.38
C VAL A 105 20.17 -23.13 -16.72
N GLY A 106 20.49 -24.36 -17.13
CA GLY A 106 21.84 -24.76 -17.51
C GLY A 106 22.83 -24.58 -16.35
N ARG A 107 23.97 -23.93 -16.61
CA ARG A 107 25.04 -23.76 -15.61
C ARG A 107 24.70 -22.77 -14.50
N ILE A 108 23.53 -22.12 -14.58
CA ILE A 108 23.01 -21.12 -13.63
C ILE A 108 22.19 -21.82 -12.53
N ALA A 109 22.78 -22.83 -11.91
CA ALA A 109 22.19 -23.60 -10.82
C ALA A 109 23.24 -23.98 -9.76
N HIS A 110 22.77 -24.41 -8.59
CA HIS A 110 23.63 -24.88 -7.50
C HIS A 110 23.15 -26.25 -6.97
N PRO A 111 24.06 -27.22 -6.73
CA PRO A 111 23.72 -28.56 -6.24
C PRO A 111 23.00 -28.55 -4.89
N ASP A 112 23.27 -27.53 -4.07
CA ASP A 112 22.66 -27.45 -2.74
C ASP A 112 21.21 -26.92 -2.71
N MET A 113 20.71 -26.39 -3.82
CA MET A 113 19.33 -25.90 -3.85
C MET A 113 18.33 -27.05 -3.73
N PRO A 114 17.19 -26.88 -3.03
CA PRO A 114 16.26 -27.97 -2.74
C PRO A 114 15.81 -28.76 -3.97
N GLN A 115 15.45 -28.06 -5.04
CA GLN A 115 14.98 -28.70 -6.28
C GLN A 115 16.10 -29.48 -7.00
N GLN A 116 17.36 -29.06 -6.90
CA GLN A 116 18.49 -29.82 -7.47
C GLN A 116 18.76 -31.10 -6.67
N LYS A 117 18.69 -31.04 -5.33
CA LYS A 117 18.81 -32.22 -4.46
C LYS A 117 17.72 -33.24 -4.78
N LEU A 118 16.48 -32.77 -4.94
CA LEU A 118 15.35 -33.62 -5.31
C LEU A 118 15.50 -34.22 -6.71
N ALA A 119 16.08 -33.47 -7.65
CA ALA A 119 16.33 -33.96 -9.00
C ALA A 119 17.32 -35.14 -9.03
N GLY A 120 18.29 -35.16 -8.11
CA GLY A 120 19.36 -36.16 -8.08
C GLY A 120 20.31 -36.11 -9.28
N THR A 121 20.25 -35.04 -10.10
CA THR A 121 21.08 -34.83 -11.28
C THR A 121 22.13 -33.76 -11.02
N PRO A 122 23.27 -33.78 -11.74
CA PRO A 122 24.26 -32.71 -11.65
C PRO A 122 23.73 -31.41 -12.29
N VAL A 123 24.38 -30.29 -11.97
CA VAL A 123 24.21 -29.04 -12.70
C VAL A 123 24.80 -29.21 -14.10
N TYR A 124 24.01 -29.04 -15.15
CA TYR A 124 24.42 -29.30 -16.53
C TYR A 124 24.82 -28.03 -17.29
N GLY A 125 25.75 -28.15 -18.24
CA GLY A 125 26.08 -27.11 -19.22
C GLY A 125 26.63 -27.73 -20.51
N PRO A 126 26.80 -26.96 -21.60
CA PRO A 126 27.39 -27.50 -22.84
C PRO A 126 28.85 -27.91 -22.66
N SER A 127 29.58 -27.25 -21.75
CA SER A 127 30.97 -27.51 -21.39
C SER A 127 31.15 -27.34 -19.89
N ALA A 128 32.22 -27.91 -19.31
CA ALA A 128 32.55 -27.79 -17.89
C ALA A 128 33.16 -26.42 -17.53
N ILE A 129 32.44 -25.34 -17.86
CA ILE A 129 32.86 -23.96 -17.70
C ILE A 129 31.94 -23.28 -16.70
N LYS A 130 32.46 -23.00 -15.51
CA LYS A 130 31.77 -22.25 -14.46
C LYS A 130 31.47 -20.83 -14.94
N ALA A 131 30.22 -20.37 -14.80
CA ALA A 131 29.89 -18.96 -14.97
C ALA A 131 30.52 -18.13 -13.84
N ARG A 132 31.07 -16.96 -14.18
CA ARG A 132 31.59 -15.99 -13.21
C ARG A 132 30.44 -15.10 -12.70
N GLY A 133 30.48 -14.78 -11.41
CA GLY A 133 29.38 -14.10 -10.72
C GLY A 133 28.35 -15.06 -10.12
N GLY A 134 27.16 -14.54 -9.80
CA GLY A 134 26.07 -15.27 -9.13
C GLY A 134 26.16 -15.24 -7.59
N LYS A 135 25.01 -15.23 -6.91
CA LYS A 135 24.90 -15.25 -5.44
C LYS A 135 23.65 -16.02 -5.01
N PHE A 136 23.78 -17.25 -4.52
CA PHE A 136 22.65 -18.01 -3.98
C PHE A 136 22.31 -17.56 -2.56
N ARG A 137 21.51 -16.49 -2.45
CA ARG A 137 21.20 -15.77 -1.20
C ARG A 137 20.52 -16.62 -0.12
N LEU A 138 19.88 -17.71 -0.51
CA LEU A 138 19.17 -18.62 0.41
C LEU A 138 20.05 -19.76 0.94
N LEU A 139 21.26 -19.92 0.42
CA LEU A 139 22.20 -20.93 0.90
C LEU A 139 23.16 -20.32 1.94
N PRO A 140 23.55 -21.07 2.99
CA PRO A 140 24.55 -20.63 3.95
C PRO A 140 25.84 -20.19 3.26
N GLY A 141 26.34 -19.00 3.60
CA GLY A 141 27.55 -18.43 3.02
C GLY A 141 27.40 -17.77 1.65
N VAL A 142 26.18 -17.72 1.09
CA VAL A 142 25.87 -17.07 -0.21
C VAL A 142 26.84 -17.51 -1.33
N PRO A 143 26.96 -18.83 -1.60
CA PRO A 143 27.85 -19.33 -2.64
C PRO A 143 27.47 -18.81 -4.03
N GLY A 144 28.46 -18.71 -4.92
CA GLY A 144 28.24 -18.41 -6.35
C GLY A 144 27.92 -19.66 -7.17
N TYR A 145 27.99 -19.55 -8.50
CA TYR A 145 27.81 -20.70 -9.39
C TYR A 145 28.89 -21.78 -9.19
N VAL A 146 28.58 -23.01 -9.61
CA VAL A 146 29.51 -24.15 -9.60
C VAL A 146 30.02 -24.46 -11.01
N THR A 147 31.08 -25.27 -11.11
CA THR A 147 31.47 -25.86 -12.40
C THR A 147 30.40 -26.88 -12.81
N PRO A 148 29.73 -26.70 -13.97
CA PRO A 148 28.72 -27.64 -14.42
C PRO A 148 29.37 -28.94 -14.91
N THR A 149 28.58 -30.01 -14.95
CA THR A 149 28.88 -31.22 -15.70
C THR A 149 28.54 -30.99 -17.17
N ALA A 150 29.49 -31.24 -18.07
CA ALA A 150 29.23 -31.18 -19.51
C ALA A 150 28.19 -32.23 -19.89
N ILE A 151 27.16 -31.84 -20.63
CA ILE A 151 26.14 -32.76 -21.12
C ILE A 151 26.80 -33.74 -22.10
N ASP A 152 26.61 -35.04 -21.89
CA ASP A 152 27.17 -36.07 -22.76
C ASP A 152 26.45 -36.11 -24.12
N ASP A 153 25.11 -36.19 -24.09
CA ASP A 153 24.25 -36.16 -25.26
C ASP A 153 23.18 -35.06 -25.13
N PRO A 154 23.34 -33.91 -25.82
CA PRO A 154 22.37 -32.80 -25.76
C PRO A 154 20.94 -33.19 -26.14
N ARG A 155 20.74 -34.30 -26.88
CA ARG A 155 19.42 -34.83 -27.24
C ARG A 155 18.57 -35.20 -26.02
N LYS A 156 19.18 -35.53 -24.88
CA LYS A 156 18.45 -35.81 -23.63
C LYS A 156 17.70 -34.57 -23.12
N ILE A 157 18.33 -33.40 -23.21
CA ILE A 157 17.70 -32.13 -22.79
C ILE A 157 16.65 -31.70 -23.84
N ILE A 158 16.92 -31.92 -25.12
CA ILE A 158 15.93 -31.69 -26.21
C ILE A 158 14.67 -32.54 -25.98
N ALA A 159 14.81 -33.80 -25.57
CA ALA A 159 13.68 -34.65 -25.22
C ALA A 159 12.88 -34.13 -24.02
N GLN A 160 13.56 -33.53 -23.02
CA GLN A 160 12.87 -32.90 -21.88
C GLN A 160 12.06 -31.66 -22.31
N PHE A 161 12.58 -30.85 -23.25
CA PHE A 161 11.80 -29.76 -23.84
C PHE A 161 10.56 -30.27 -24.58
N LYS A 162 10.67 -31.39 -25.30
CA LYS A 162 9.54 -32.03 -25.97
C LYS A 162 8.47 -32.49 -24.98
N GLU A 163 8.86 -33.16 -23.90
CA GLU A 163 7.93 -33.59 -22.85
C GLU A 163 7.25 -32.41 -22.14
N ALA A 164 8.01 -31.36 -21.83
CA ALA A 164 7.44 -30.14 -21.26
C ALA A 164 6.44 -29.46 -22.23
N ALA A 165 6.70 -29.48 -23.53
CA ALA A 165 5.75 -29.01 -24.54
C ALA A 165 4.49 -29.89 -24.59
N ILE A 166 4.63 -31.23 -24.49
CA ILE A 166 3.48 -32.14 -24.39
C ILE A 166 2.63 -31.81 -23.17
N ASN A 167 3.26 -31.59 -22.01
CA ASN A 167 2.56 -31.21 -20.78
C ASN A 167 1.89 -29.83 -20.88
N ALA A 168 2.56 -28.84 -21.48
CA ALA A 168 1.95 -27.55 -21.77
C ALA A 168 0.70 -27.70 -22.66
N LYS A 169 0.76 -28.55 -23.69
CA LYS A 169 -0.39 -28.80 -24.56
C LYS A 169 -1.53 -29.48 -23.81
N LYS A 170 -1.24 -30.45 -22.93
CA LYS A 170 -2.24 -31.07 -22.05
C LYS A 170 -2.88 -30.06 -21.09
N ALA A 171 -2.11 -29.09 -20.61
CA ALA A 171 -2.60 -28.01 -19.74
C ALA A 171 -3.45 -26.97 -20.49
N GLY A 172 -3.54 -27.05 -21.82
CA GLY A 172 -4.39 -26.19 -22.64
C GLY A 172 -3.72 -24.92 -23.18
N PHE A 173 -2.41 -24.73 -22.98
CA PHE A 173 -1.71 -23.56 -23.52
C PHE A 173 -1.91 -23.42 -25.04
N ASP A 174 -2.02 -22.19 -25.55
CA ASP A 174 -2.20 -21.95 -26.98
C ASP A 174 -0.91 -22.19 -27.79
N GLY A 175 0.24 -22.18 -27.11
CA GLY A 175 1.56 -22.38 -27.67
C GLY A 175 2.65 -22.36 -26.60
N VAL A 176 3.91 -22.40 -27.05
CA VAL A 176 5.10 -22.38 -26.18
C VAL A 176 6.15 -21.40 -26.71
N GLU A 177 6.90 -20.78 -25.82
CA GLU A 177 8.04 -19.93 -26.16
C GLU A 177 9.34 -20.58 -25.67
N LEU A 178 10.33 -20.71 -26.55
CA LEU A 178 11.67 -21.12 -26.15
C LEU A 178 12.48 -19.91 -25.71
N ILE A 179 13.05 -20.00 -24.51
CA ILE A 179 13.99 -19.00 -24.00
C ILE A 179 15.43 -19.29 -24.50
N ALA A 180 15.94 -18.41 -25.35
CA ALA A 180 17.30 -18.42 -25.88
C ALA A 180 18.07 -17.13 -25.53
N ASN A 181 17.73 -16.51 -24.41
CA ASN A 181 18.43 -15.36 -23.84
C ASN A 181 18.89 -15.66 -22.40
N GLY A 182 19.46 -14.65 -21.75
CA GLY A 182 19.71 -14.66 -20.31
C GLY A 182 20.80 -15.63 -19.83
N GLY A 183 21.66 -16.12 -20.74
CA GLY A 183 22.76 -17.02 -20.40
C GLY A 183 22.32 -18.38 -19.84
N TYR A 184 21.10 -18.82 -20.17
CA TYR A 184 20.58 -20.16 -19.85
C TYR A 184 20.95 -21.17 -20.93
N ILE A 185 20.56 -22.44 -20.77
CA ILE A 185 21.15 -23.56 -21.54
C ILE A 185 21.21 -23.34 -23.05
N VAL A 186 20.15 -22.80 -23.67
CA VAL A 186 20.14 -22.55 -25.12
C VAL A 186 21.15 -21.47 -25.49
N ALA A 187 21.18 -20.36 -24.74
CA ALA A 187 22.15 -19.29 -24.94
C ALA A 187 23.58 -19.76 -24.65
N GLU A 188 23.78 -20.65 -23.68
CA GLU A 188 25.08 -21.28 -23.40
C GLU A 188 25.59 -22.07 -24.60
N PHE A 189 24.73 -22.82 -25.31
CA PHE A 189 25.13 -23.53 -26.54
C PHE A 189 25.49 -22.59 -27.69
N LEU A 190 24.78 -21.47 -27.83
CA LEU A 190 25.01 -20.47 -28.89
C LEU A 190 26.32 -19.68 -28.69
N ASP A 191 26.74 -19.51 -27.44
CA ASP A 191 27.85 -18.65 -27.06
C ASP A 191 29.19 -19.41 -27.06
N SER A 192 30.16 -18.93 -27.85
CA SER A 192 31.48 -19.57 -27.95
C SER A 192 32.27 -19.56 -26.64
N THR A 193 32.00 -18.65 -25.71
CA THR A 193 32.71 -18.59 -24.42
C THR A 193 32.14 -19.56 -23.38
N ALA A 194 30.90 -20.02 -23.57
CA ALA A 194 30.26 -21.04 -22.72
C ALA A 194 30.30 -22.45 -23.33
N ASN A 195 30.33 -22.55 -24.67
CA ASN A 195 30.36 -23.80 -25.42
C ASN A 195 31.72 -24.01 -26.12
N GLN A 196 32.58 -24.82 -25.49
CA GLN A 196 33.89 -25.22 -25.98
C GLN A 196 33.90 -26.68 -26.47
N ARG A 197 32.74 -27.22 -26.86
CA ARG A 197 32.64 -28.58 -27.40
C ARG A 197 33.34 -28.68 -28.75
N THR A 198 33.86 -29.87 -29.04
CA THR A 198 34.54 -30.20 -30.31
C THR A 198 33.75 -31.20 -31.16
N ASP A 199 32.53 -31.55 -30.74
CA ASP A 199 31.62 -32.43 -31.46
C ASP A 199 30.62 -31.62 -32.32
N GLU A 200 29.59 -32.28 -32.84
CA GLU A 200 28.56 -31.68 -33.71
C GLU A 200 27.70 -30.59 -33.03
N TRP A 201 27.90 -30.34 -31.73
CA TRP A 201 27.16 -29.37 -30.92
C TRP A 201 27.99 -28.14 -30.52
N GLY A 202 29.26 -28.04 -30.94
CA GLY A 202 30.10 -26.87 -30.71
C GLY A 202 31.22 -26.68 -31.73
N GLY A 203 32.13 -25.75 -31.44
CA GLY A 203 33.22 -25.36 -32.34
C GLY A 203 32.80 -24.32 -33.36
N SER A 204 31.97 -24.68 -34.34
CA SER A 204 31.48 -23.75 -35.38
C SER A 204 30.11 -23.16 -35.03
N LYS A 205 29.74 -22.03 -35.66
CA LYS A 205 28.41 -21.42 -35.47
C LYS A 205 27.28 -22.36 -35.93
N GLU A 206 27.50 -23.13 -36.99
CA GLU A 206 26.57 -24.15 -37.51
C GLU A 206 26.31 -25.25 -36.48
N ASN A 207 27.35 -25.70 -35.76
CA ASN A 207 27.20 -26.69 -34.71
C ASN A 207 26.57 -26.10 -33.43
N ARG A 208 26.95 -24.89 -33.05
CA ARG A 208 26.39 -24.20 -31.86
C ARG A 208 24.88 -23.96 -31.99
N VAL A 209 24.39 -23.58 -33.17
CA VAL A 209 22.95 -23.35 -33.41
C VAL A 209 22.13 -24.64 -33.44
N ARG A 210 22.77 -25.80 -33.65
CA ARG A 210 22.08 -27.09 -33.77
C ARG A 210 21.16 -27.36 -32.59
N PHE A 211 21.62 -27.10 -31.36
CA PHE A 211 20.82 -27.28 -30.15
C PHE A 211 19.54 -26.44 -30.17
N LEU A 212 19.64 -25.16 -30.56
CA LEU A 212 18.48 -24.28 -30.71
C LEU A 212 17.50 -24.81 -31.77
N ILE A 213 17.99 -25.14 -32.96
CA ILE A 213 17.16 -25.58 -34.09
C ILE A 213 16.45 -26.90 -33.79
N GLU A 214 17.16 -27.88 -33.23
CA GLU A 214 16.57 -29.17 -32.88
C GLU A 214 15.56 -29.05 -31.74
N THR A 215 15.81 -28.18 -30.75
CA THR A 215 14.83 -27.90 -29.68
C THR A 215 13.55 -27.26 -30.25
N LEU A 216 13.69 -26.28 -31.15
CA LEU A 216 12.53 -25.66 -31.81
C LEU A 216 11.73 -26.69 -32.63
N LYS A 217 12.40 -27.57 -33.37
CA LYS A 217 11.73 -28.61 -34.17
C LYS A 217 10.90 -29.56 -33.31
N VAL A 218 11.44 -30.05 -32.20
CA VAL A 218 10.66 -30.96 -31.32
C VAL A 218 9.50 -30.25 -30.63
N MET A 219 9.60 -28.95 -30.37
CA MET A 219 8.47 -28.15 -29.89
C MET A 219 7.42 -27.96 -30.99
N GLN A 220 7.82 -27.76 -32.26
CA GLN A 220 6.91 -27.67 -33.41
C GLN A 220 6.22 -29.01 -33.72
N GLU A 221 6.83 -30.15 -33.44
CA GLU A 221 6.15 -31.45 -33.51
C GLU A 221 4.91 -31.52 -32.60
N VAL A 222 4.92 -30.76 -31.50
CA VAL A 222 3.81 -30.71 -30.53
C VAL A 222 2.81 -29.60 -30.86
N PHE A 223 3.29 -28.39 -31.14
CA PHE A 223 2.46 -27.18 -31.28
C PHE A 223 2.30 -26.65 -32.71
N GLY A 224 2.88 -27.31 -33.71
CA GLY A 224 2.90 -26.80 -35.07
C GLY A 224 3.60 -25.44 -35.15
N ARG A 225 2.95 -24.45 -35.77
CA ARG A 225 3.51 -23.10 -35.89
C ARG A 225 3.42 -22.28 -34.60
N ASN A 226 2.69 -22.73 -33.57
CA ASN A 226 2.50 -21.99 -32.32
C ASN A 226 3.68 -22.13 -31.34
N VAL A 227 4.89 -21.92 -31.88
CA VAL A 227 6.15 -21.92 -31.13
C VAL A 227 6.79 -20.55 -31.31
N GLY A 228 7.09 -19.85 -30.22
CA GLY A 228 7.82 -18.59 -30.21
C GLY A 228 9.29 -18.76 -29.81
N LEU A 229 10.13 -17.79 -30.15
CA LEU A 229 11.52 -17.71 -29.69
C LEU A 229 11.80 -16.35 -29.05
N LYS A 230 12.41 -16.33 -27.87
CA LYS A 230 13.00 -15.10 -27.29
C LYS A 230 14.51 -15.20 -27.26
N ILE A 231 15.21 -14.26 -27.91
CA ILE A 231 16.66 -14.31 -28.09
C ILE A 231 17.32 -12.94 -27.84
N SER A 232 18.54 -12.94 -27.30
CA SER A 232 19.29 -11.73 -26.94
C SER A 232 20.72 -11.79 -27.48
N PRO A 233 20.97 -11.25 -28.68
CA PRO A 233 22.31 -11.26 -29.29
C PRO A 233 23.39 -10.54 -28.50
N THR A 234 23.03 -9.56 -27.66
CA THR A 234 24.00 -8.70 -26.95
C THR A 234 24.70 -9.38 -25.79
N GLY A 235 24.24 -10.56 -25.34
CA GLY A 235 24.82 -11.26 -24.19
C GLY A 235 24.79 -10.45 -22.88
N GLY A 236 25.79 -10.69 -22.02
CA GLY A 236 26.07 -9.97 -20.77
C GLY A 236 25.55 -10.67 -19.51
N TYR A 237 24.26 -10.98 -19.50
CA TYR A 237 23.62 -11.64 -18.35
C TYR A 237 24.15 -13.07 -18.17
N ASN A 238 24.41 -13.49 -16.93
CA ASN A 238 24.88 -14.85 -16.59
C ASN A 238 26.16 -15.30 -17.33
N ASP A 239 27.08 -14.35 -17.55
CA ASP A 239 28.45 -14.56 -18.06
C ASP A 239 28.54 -15.19 -19.47
N VAL A 240 27.59 -14.88 -20.34
CA VAL A 240 27.70 -15.10 -21.80
C VAL A 240 28.06 -13.81 -22.52
N GLY A 241 28.80 -13.89 -23.63
CA GLY A 241 29.13 -12.78 -24.50
C GLY A 241 30.31 -13.11 -25.42
N MET A 242 30.13 -12.97 -26.73
CA MET A 242 31.22 -13.15 -27.71
C MET A 242 31.77 -11.79 -28.14
N PRO A 243 32.96 -11.71 -28.75
CA PRO A 243 33.41 -10.49 -29.43
C PRO A 243 32.36 -9.98 -30.44
N LEU A 244 32.32 -8.67 -30.71
CA LEU A 244 31.29 -8.07 -31.57
C LEU A 244 31.25 -8.69 -32.97
N GLU A 245 32.41 -8.90 -33.60
CA GLU A 245 32.51 -9.49 -34.93
C GLU A 245 31.90 -10.91 -34.97
N GLU A 246 32.28 -11.76 -34.00
CA GLU A 246 31.71 -13.11 -33.87
C GLU A 246 30.21 -13.07 -33.56
N THR A 247 29.77 -12.12 -32.72
CA THR A 247 28.36 -11.93 -32.36
C THR A 247 27.51 -11.59 -33.58
N LEU A 248 27.97 -10.64 -34.41
CA LEU A 248 27.28 -10.24 -35.63
C LEU A 248 27.22 -11.40 -36.63
N ASP A 249 28.33 -12.09 -36.86
CA ASP A 249 28.40 -13.24 -37.78
C ASP A 249 27.52 -14.41 -37.32
N SER A 250 27.65 -14.80 -36.05
CA SER A 250 26.93 -15.94 -35.47
C SER A 250 25.42 -15.69 -35.43
N PHE A 251 24.96 -14.58 -34.85
CA PHE A 251 23.52 -14.34 -34.69
C PHE A 251 22.82 -14.01 -36.00
N SER A 252 23.51 -13.44 -37.00
CA SER A 252 22.95 -13.29 -38.36
C SER A 252 22.66 -14.64 -38.99
N TYR A 253 23.59 -15.60 -38.82
CA TYR A 253 23.38 -16.99 -39.25
C TYR A 253 22.26 -17.66 -38.44
N TYR A 254 22.28 -17.53 -37.10
CA TYR A 254 21.29 -18.17 -36.23
C TYR A 254 19.86 -17.73 -36.56
N LEU A 255 19.64 -16.43 -36.71
CA LEU A 255 18.32 -15.89 -37.03
C LEU A 255 17.87 -16.26 -38.45
N SER A 256 18.79 -16.37 -39.41
CA SER A 256 18.48 -16.87 -40.75
C SER A 256 18.01 -18.33 -40.72
N GLU A 257 18.63 -19.20 -39.90
CA GLU A 257 18.21 -20.59 -39.76
C GLU A 257 16.88 -20.72 -39.00
N VAL A 258 16.68 -19.90 -37.97
CA VAL A 258 15.41 -19.86 -37.21
C VAL A 258 14.25 -19.39 -38.10
N ASP A 259 14.44 -18.35 -38.91
CA ASP A 259 13.37 -17.79 -39.75
C ASP A 259 12.81 -18.81 -40.76
N LYS A 260 13.63 -19.77 -41.20
CA LYS A 260 13.20 -20.89 -42.07
C LYS A 260 12.18 -21.82 -41.42
N LEU A 261 12.11 -21.85 -40.09
CA LEU A 261 11.18 -22.70 -39.34
C LEU A 261 9.74 -22.13 -39.33
N GLY A 262 9.55 -20.85 -39.68
CA GLY A 262 8.24 -20.22 -39.72
C GLY A 262 7.51 -20.25 -38.37
N LEU A 263 8.19 -19.79 -37.32
CA LEU A 263 7.68 -19.74 -35.95
C LEU A 263 6.45 -18.82 -35.81
N ALA A 264 5.80 -18.83 -34.65
CA ALA A 264 4.73 -17.90 -34.33
C ALA A 264 5.25 -16.47 -34.30
N TYR A 265 6.42 -16.28 -33.69
CA TYR A 265 7.13 -15.02 -33.60
C TYR A 265 8.60 -15.22 -33.18
N ILE A 266 9.43 -14.21 -33.41
CA ILE A 266 10.74 -14.03 -32.78
C ILE A 266 10.69 -12.74 -31.96
N ILE A 267 11.10 -12.80 -30.70
CA ILE A 267 11.35 -11.63 -29.86
C ILE A 267 12.86 -11.37 -29.86
N LEU A 268 13.26 -10.23 -30.44
CA LEU A 268 14.62 -9.69 -30.31
C LEU A 268 14.71 -8.81 -29.06
N MET A 269 15.56 -9.19 -28.13
CA MET A 269 15.83 -8.41 -26.93
C MET A 269 17.05 -7.49 -27.14
N ARG A 270 16.87 -6.20 -26.85
CA ARG A 270 17.95 -5.19 -26.85
C ARG A 270 18.88 -5.33 -25.64
N TYR A 271 20.06 -4.76 -25.80
CA TYR A 271 21.01 -4.57 -24.72
C TYR A 271 20.35 -3.84 -23.54
N THR A 272 20.46 -4.44 -22.35
CA THR A 272 19.84 -3.95 -21.12
C THR A 272 20.94 -3.77 -20.08
N PRO A 273 21.41 -2.53 -19.82
CA PRO A 273 22.57 -2.29 -18.94
C PRO A 273 22.42 -2.87 -17.54
N SER A 274 21.19 -2.86 -16.98
CA SER A 274 20.90 -3.39 -15.64
C SER A 274 21.04 -4.91 -15.53
N LEU A 275 21.12 -5.63 -16.65
CA LEU A 275 21.33 -7.08 -16.71
C LEU A 275 22.75 -7.43 -17.13
N ASP A 276 23.63 -6.46 -17.37
CA ASP A 276 24.98 -6.75 -17.79
C ASP A 276 25.91 -6.89 -16.57
N LEU A 277 26.64 -8.00 -16.50
CA LEU A 277 27.54 -8.28 -15.39
C LEU A 277 28.87 -7.57 -15.60
N VAL A 278 29.40 -6.98 -14.52
CA VAL A 278 30.79 -6.55 -14.48
C VAL A 278 31.64 -7.77 -14.14
N ILE A 279 32.43 -8.21 -15.11
CA ILE A 279 33.36 -9.33 -15.01
C ILE A 279 34.76 -8.82 -15.32
N ASP A 280 35.71 -9.10 -14.43
CA ASP A 280 37.11 -8.67 -14.56
C ASP A 280 37.27 -7.15 -14.82
N GLY A 281 36.40 -6.34 -14.20
CA GLY A 281 36.43 -4.88 -14.28
C GLY A 281 35.75 -4.28 -15.52
N SER A 282 35.12 -5.09 -16.37
CA SER A 282 34.43 -4.65 -17.59
C SER A 282 33.04 -5.25 -17.73
N LEU A 283 32.15 -4.55 -18.45
CA LEU A 283 30.83 -5.07 -18.79
C LEU A 283 30.95 -6.25 -19.76
N ARG A 284 30.18 -7.30 -19.54
CA ARG A 284 30.31 -8.57 -20.25
C ARG A 284 29.63 -8.56 -21.62
N GLY A 285 28.53 -7.84 -21.76
CA GLY A 285 27.70 -7.76 -22.95
C GLY A 285 28.28 -6.82 -24.01
N ILE A 286 27.85 -7.01 -25.25
CA ILE A 286 28.26 -6.22 -26.41
C ILE A 286 27.09 -5.36 -26.89
N LYS A 287 27.13 -4.07 -26.56
CA LYS A 287 26.11 -3.10 -26.97
C LYS A 287 26.20 -2.82 -28.48
N HIS A 288 25.12 -3.08 -29.21
CA HIS A 288 24.93 -2.72 -30.62
C HIS A 288 23.42 -2.60 -30.94
N ASP A 289 23.06 -2.02 -32.09
CA ASP A 289 21.66 -1.95 -32.53
C ASP A 289 21.21 -3.31 -33.08
N VAL A 290 20.53 -4.08 -32.24
CA VAL A 290 20.03 -5.42 -32.60
C VAL A 290 18.96 -5.38 -33.68
N LEU A 291 18.17 -4.31 -33.77
CA LEU A 291 17.09 -4.26 -34.76
C LEU A 291 17.68 -4.00 -36.14
N GLU A 292 18.61 -3.04 -36.24
CA GLU A 292 19.32 -2.75 -37.48
C GLU A 292 20.16 -3.94 -37.94
N ALA A 293 20.92 -4.56 -37.03
CA ALA A 293 21.79 -5.67 -37.36
C ALA A 293 21.03 -6.92 -37.85
N TYR A 294 19.88 -7.22 -37.25
CA TYR A 294 19.26 -8.54 -37.42
C TYR A 294 17.92 -8.58 -38.17
N ARG A 295 17.21 -7.45 -38.31
CA ARG A 295 15.97 -7.43 -39.12
C ARG A 295 16.15 -7.99 -40.55
N PRO A 296 17.26 -7.72 -41.27
CA PRO A 296 17.44 -8.25 -42.63
C PRO A 296 17.41 -9.79 -42.75
N PHE A 297 17.65 -10.50 -41.64
CA PHE A 297 17.72 -11.97 -41.58
C PHE A 297 16.41 -12.61 -41.11
N ILE A 298 15.40 -11.82 -40.72
CA ILE A 298 14.08 -12.30 -40.28
C ILE A 298 13.03 -11.80 -41.27
N LYS A 299 12.57 -12.66 -42.16
CA LYS A 299 11.69 -12.30 -43.28
C LYS A 299 10.31 -12.94 -43.21
N ASN A 300 10.23 -14.17 -42.72
CA ASN A 300 9.03 -15.00 -42.78
C ASN A 300 8.28 -15.07 -41.44
N THR A 301 8.96 -14.70 -40.35
CA THR A 301 8.43 -14.79 -39.00
C THR A 301 8.10 -13.41 -38.44
N PRO A 302 6.93 -13.22 -37.80
CA PRO A 302 6.61 -11.98 -37.10
C PRO A 302 7.69 -11.59 -36.08
N LEU A 303 8.15 -10.35 -36.14
CA LEU A 303 9.21 -9.84 -35.28
C LEU A 303 8.65 -8.93 -34.19
N PHE A 304 8.96 -9.27 -32.94
CA PHE A 304 8.67 -8.45 -31.78
C PHE A 304 9.95 -7.88 -31.17
N LEU A 305 9.86 -6.66 -30.64
CA LEU A 305 10.98 -6.01 -29.97
C LEU A 305 10.77 -6.01 -28.44
N ASN A 306 11.83 -6.29 -27.70
CA ASN A 306 11.88 -6.23 -26.23
C ASN A 306 13.16 -5.50 -25.76
N GLY A 307 13.20 -5.08 -24.49
CA GLY A 307 14.32 -4.36 -23.88
C GLY A 307 14.17 -2.85 -24.01
N HIS A 308 13.54 -2.24 -23.00
CA HIS A 308 13.27 -0.79 -22.90
C HIS A 308 12.52 -0.14 -24.07
N VAL A 309 11.77 -0.92 -24.86
CA VAL A 309 10.86 -0.35 -25.87
C VAL A 309 9.66 0.31 -25.19
N SER A 310 9.36 1.56 -25.54
CA SER A 310 8.15 2.25 -25.09
C SER A 310 6.98 1.99 -26.06
N PRO A 311 5.72 2.15 -25.63
CA PRO A 311 4.58 2.09 -26.52
C PRO A 311 4.66 3.10 -27.68
N GLU A 312 5.20 4.29 -27.45
CA GLU A 312 5.35 5.33 -28.47
C GLU A 312 6.37 4.90 -29.54
N GLU A 313 7.54 4.42 -29.09
CA GLU A 313 8.54 3.87 -30.00
C GLU A 313 7.98 2.67 -30.79
N GLY A 314 7.28 1.77 -30.10
CA GLY A 314 6.65 0.60 -30.70
C GLY A 314 5.65 0.96 -31.79
N ALA A 315 4.79 1.95 -31.53
CA ALA A 315 3.79 2.41 -32.48
C ALA A 315 4.42 2.94 -33.78
N GLU A 316 5.51 3.70 -33.66
CA GLU A 316 6.26 4.21 -34.81
C GLU A 316 6.99 3.11 -35.57
N LEU A 317 7.63 2.16 -34.88
CA LEU A 317 8.34 1.04 -35.51
C LEU A 317 7.38 0.08 -36.24
N VAL A 318 6.21 -0.18 -35.68
CA VAL A 318 5.15 -0.97 -36.33
C VAL A 318 4.62 -0.24 -37.57
N LYS A 319 4.35 1.07 -37.45
CA LYS A 319 3.91 1.89 -38.58
C LYS A 319 4.94 1.94 -39.71
N ALA A 320 6.23 1.94 -39.37
CA ALA A 320 7.33 1.88 -40.33
C ALA A 320 7.59 0.48 -40.91
N GLY A 321 6.85 -0.56 -40.49
CA GLY A 321 7.03 -1.94 -40.95
C GLY A 321 8.34 -2.59 -40.50
N LYS A 322 9.02 -2.01 -39.50
CA LYS A 322 10.31 -2.53 -38.99
C LYS A 322 10.11 -3.72 -38.06
N ILE A 323 9.00 -3.74 -37.33
CA ILE A 323 8.58 -4.82 -36.43
C ILE A 323 7.07 -5.04 -36.56
N ASP A 324 6.58 -6.17 -36.08
CA ASP A 324 5.17 -6.55 -36.13
C ASP A 324 4.44 -6.26 -34.80
N GLY A 325 5.18 -6.18 -33.69
CA GLY A 325 4.65 -5.79 -32.38
C GLY A 325 5.75 -5.56 -31.34
N ILE A 326 5.33 -5.30 -30.11
CA ILE A 326 6.25 -5.07 -28.98
C ILE A 326 5.94 -6.03 -27.83
N THR A 327 6.98 -6.40 -27.10
CA THR A 327 6.87 -7.18 -25.87
C THR A 327 7.37 -6.34 -24.70
N ILE A 328 6.51 -6.11 -23.72
CA ILE A 328 6.80 -5.25 -22.56
C ILE A 328 7.06 -6.13 -21.31
N GLY A 329 8.04 -5.74 -20.49
CA GLY A 329 8.36 -6.40 -19.21
C GLY A 329 7.74 -5.68 -18.01
N PHE A 330 8.53 -4.88 -17.31
CA PHE A 330 8.14 -4.19 -16.07
C PHE A 330 6.87 -3.34 -16.16
N GLY A 331 6.52 -2.84 -17.34
CA GLY A 331 5.23 -2.15 -17.56
C GLY A 331 4.04 -3.05 -17.22
N TRP A 332 4.06 -4.32 -17.62
CA TRP A 332 2.98 -5.27 -17.27
C TRP A 332 3.01 -5.69 -15.80
N ILE A 333 4.15 -5.67 -15.13
CA ILE A 333 4.18 -5.90 -13.68
C ILE A 333 3.32 -4.83 -13.00
N THR A 334 3.62 -3.57 -13.30
CA THR A 334 3.04 -2.41 -12.62
C THR A 334 1.67 -2.01 -13.13
N HIS A 335 1.28 -2.40 -14.36
CA HIS A 335 0.05 -1.98 -15.01
C HIS A 335 -0.72 -3.19 -15.57
N PRO A 336 -1.56 -3.85 -14.76
CA PRO A 336 -2.40 -4.95 -15.26
C PRO A 336 -3.34 -4.50 -16.39
N ASP A 337 -3.70 -3.21 -16.42
CA ASP A 337 -4.55 -2.55 -17.39
C ASP A 337 -3.77 -1.84 -18.52
N LEU A 338 -2.51 -2.21 -18.79
CA LEU A 338 -1.61 -1.51 -19.72
C LEU A 338 -2.26 -1.20 -21.08
N VAL A 339 -2.93 -2.16 -21.72
CA VAL A 339 -3.56 -1.91 -23.04
C VAL A 339 -4.71 -0.90 -22.94
N LYS A 340 -5.54 -0.98 -21.88
CA LYS A 340 -6.60 0.02 -21.64
C LYS A 340 -6.01 1.41 -21.44
N ARG A 341 -4.85 1.50 -20.78
CA ARG A 341 -4.12 2.76 -20.64
C ARG A 341 -3.72 3.32 -22.00
N LEU A 342 -3.20 2.50 -22.91
CA LEU A 342 -2.88 2.92 -24.28
C LEU A 342 -4.13 3.36 -25.06
N GLU A 343 -5.22 2.58 -25.02
CA GLU A 343 -6.51 2.91 -25.66
C GLU A 343 -7.05 4.28 -25.24
N HIS A 344 -6.77 4.67 -23.99
CA HIS A 344 -7.26 5.92 -23.43
C HIS A 344 -6.22 7.03 -23.30
N GLY A 345 -4.99 6.82 -23.79
CA GLY A 345 -3.89 7.78 -23.71
C GLY A 345 -3.41 8.07 -22.29
N LYS A 346 -3.46 7.08 -21.40
CA LYS A 346 -3.04 7.17 -19.99
C LYS A 346 -1.55 6.87 -19.82
N PRO A 347 -0.87 7.52 -18.87
CA PRO A 347 0.52 7.22 -18.58
C PRO A 347 0.69 5.82 -17.95
N LEU A 348 1.89 5.26 -18.11
CA LEU A 348 2.36 4.09 -17.37
C LEU A 348 3.18 4.57 -16.16
N ASP A 349 2.49 5.15 -15.16
CA ASP A 349 3.05 5.90 -14.04
C ASP A 349 3.10 5.14 -12.69
N ASN A 350 2.59 3.91 -12.63
CA ASN A 350 2.73 3.07 -11.44
C ASN A 350 4.20 2.76 -11.17
N VAL A 351 4.61 2.89 -9.89
CA VAL A 351 5.99 2.71 -9.47
C VAL A 351 6.29 1.23 -9.22
N LEU A 352 7.38 0.74 -9.79
CA LEU A 352 7.87 -0.61 -9.53
C LEU A 352 8.62 -0.66 -8.19
N GLU A 353 8.09 -1.40 -7.22
CA GLU A 353 8.83 -1.75 -6.00
C GLU A 353 9.76 -2.94 -6.26
N THR A 354 11.03 -2.66 -6.62
CA THR A 354 12.00 -3.70 -7.01
C THR A 354 12.24 -4.76 -5.94
N LYS A 355 12.10 -4.41 -4.65
CA LYS A 355 12.20 -5.36 -3.53
C LYS A 355 11.09 -6.42 -3.52
N LEU A 356 9.95 -6.14 -4.16
CA LEU A 356 8.81 -7.05 -4.27
C LEU A 356 8.81 -7.86 -5.58
N LEU A 357 9.84 -7.69 -6.44
CA LEU A 357 9.91 -8.43 -7.70
C LEU A 357 9.97 -9.93 -7.49
N TYR A 358 10.66 -10.38 -6.44
CA TYR A 358 10.84 -11.77 -6.05
C TYR A 358 10.60 -11.89 -4.54
N THR A 359 9.65 -12.72 -4.12
CA THR A 359 9.30 -12.92 -2.70
C THR A 359 10.14 -14.03 -2.07
N GLY A 360 10.44 -13.90 -0.79
CA GLY A 360 11.08 -14.90 0.06
C GLY A 360 10.09 -15.74 0.86
N VAL A 361 10.63 -16.62 1.71
CA VAL A 361 9.84 -17.48 2.61
C VAL A 361 9.19 -16.62 3.70
N GLY A 362 7.86 -16.70 3.82
CA GLY A 362 7.08 -15.96 4.83
C GLY A 362 6.59 -14.57 4.40
N ASP A 363 6.90 -14.12 3.18
CA ASP A 363 6.37 -12.87 2.62
C ASP A 363 4.89 -13.00 2.26
N ASP A 364 4.15 -11.88 2.32
CA ASP A 364 2.85 -11.78 1.65
C ASP A 364 3.04 -11.74 0.13
N TRP A 365 2.70 -12.84 -0.54
CA TRP A 365 2.94 -13.03 -1.97
C TRP A 365 2.07 -12.14 -2.87
N SER A 366 0.96 -11.60 -2.34
CA SER A 366 0.03 -10.75 -3.11
C SER A 366 0.60 -9.36 -3.38
N ARG A 367 1.47 -8.88 -2.48
CA ARG A 367 2.00 -7.54 -2.52
C ARG A 367 3.03 -7.33 -3.63
N GLY A 368 2.92 -6.22 -4.36
CA GLY A 368 3.67 -5.95 -5.57
C GLY A 368 3.46 -6.98 -6.69
N TYR A 369 2.33 -7.72 -6.67
CA TYR A 369 2.00 -8.79 -7.62
C TYR A 369 0.60 -8.59 -8.21
N THR A 370 -0.44 -8.71 -7.38
CA THR A 370 -1.86 -8.58 -7.76
C THR A 370 -2.53 -7.29 -7.23
N ASP A 371 -1.82 -6.48 -6.46
CA ASP A 371 -2.29 -5.28 -5.75
C ASP A 371 -2.00 -3.96 -6.49
N TYR A 372 -1.48 -4.00 -7.73
CA TYR A 372 -1.18 -2.76 -8.47
C TYR A 372 -2.44 -1.92 -8.76
N PRO A 373 -2.35 -0.59 -8.56
CA PRO A 373 -3.50 0.30 -8.64
C PRO A 373 -4.07 0.45 -10.06
N ALA A 374 -5.39 0.62 -10.13
CA ALA A 374 -6.14 0.90 -11.36
C ALA A 374 -6.26 2.41 -11.61
N ALA A 375 -6.36 2.82 -12.87
CA ALA A 375 -6.71 4.19 -13.24
C ALA A 375 -8.24 4.38 -13.31
N ILE A 376 -8.74 5.52 -12.83
CA ILE A 376 -10.10 6.02 -13.10
C ILE A 376 -10.02 7.45 -13.63
N GLY A 377 -10.75 7.75 -14.71
CA GLY A 377 -10.53 9.00 -15.41
C GLY A 377 -9.02 9.19 -15.68
N ASP A 378 -8.48 10.38 -15.47
CA ASP A 378 -7.07 10.76 -15.58
C ASP A 378 -6.26 10.56 -14.28
N ILE A 379 -6.82 9.96 -13.23
CA ILE A 379 -6.12 9.72 -11.95
C ILE A 379 -5.88 8.23 -11.69
N THR A 380 -4.81 7.94 -10.97
CA THR A 380 -4.52 6.60 -10.42
C THR A 380 -5.00 6.56 -8.96
N ILE A 381 -5.80 5.55 -8.62
CA ILE A 381 -6.30 5.32 -7.25
C ILE A 381 -5.52 4.19 -6.58
N LYS A 382 -5.07 4.39 -5.34
CA LYS A 382 -4.16 3.45 -4.66
C LYS A 382 -4.78 2.11 -4.27
N ASN A 383 -6.11 2.02 -4.22
CA ASN A 383 -6.87 0.79 -4.01
C ASN A 383 -8.28 0.94 -4.61
N ARG A 384 -9.05 -0.16 -4.66
CA ARG A 384 -10.41 -0.21 -5.25
C ARG A 384 -11.53 0.07 -4.23
N ILE A 385 -11.20 0.62 -3.07
CA ILE A 385 -12.14 0.96 -1.99
C ILE A 385 -12.33 2.47 -1.95
N THR A 386 -13.50 2.95 -2.35
CA THR A 386 -13.83 4.37 -2.38
C THR A 386 -14.75 4.76 -1.24
N MET A 387 -14.57 5.96 -0.70
CA MET A 387 -15.50 6.55 0.25
C MET A 387 -16.66 7.17 -0.52
N ALA A 388 -17.88 6.72 -0.23
CA ALA A 388 -19.11 7.30 -0.77
C ALA A 388 -19.40 8.65 -0.12
N ALA A 389 -20.07 9.53 -0.85
CA ALA A 389 -20.59 10.78 -0.30
C ALA A 389 -21.57 10.54 0.86
N LEU A 390 -21.34 11.24 1.98
CA LEU A 390 -22.14 11.16 3.20
C LEU A 390 -22.31 12.57 3.77
N THR A 391 -23.50 13.16 3.67
CA THR A 391 -23.79 14.50 4.21
C THR A 391 -23.69 14.51 5.73
N ARG A 392 -22.76 15.33 6.25
CA ARG A 392 -22.47 15.45 7.69
C ARG A 392 -22.84 16.81 8.25
N SER A 393 -23.02 17.85 7.45
CA SER A 393 -23.52 19.16 7.94
C SER A 393 -22.55 19.91 8.87
N ARG A 394 -21.23 19.83 8.66
CA ARG A 394 -20.21 20.50 9.52
C ARG A 394 -19.71 21.85 8.98
N SER A 395 -20.46 22.47 8.07
CA SER A 395 -20.12 23.81 7.57
C SER A 395 -20.60 24.91 8.53
N ASP A 396 -19.87 26.02 8.52
CA ASP A 396 -20.34 27.26 9.13
C ASP A 396 -21.23 28.00 8.12
N ASP A 397 -22.53 28.06 8.40
CA ASP A 397 -23.56 28.27 7.39
C ASP A 397 -23.42 27.24 6.26
N THR A 398 -22.87 27.62 5.10
CA THR A 398 -22.59 26.69 3.98
C THR A 398 -21.09 26.62 3.62
N TYR A 399 -20.24 27.26 4.42
CA TYR A 399 -18.81 27.38 4.15
C TYR A 399 -18.02 26.26 4.84
N PRO A 400 -17.14 25.53 4.11
CA PRO A 400 -16.32 24.48 4.70
C PRO A 400 -15.43 24.97 5.85
N THR A 401 -15.18 24.11 6.82
CA THR A 401 -14.51 24.42 8.10
C THR A 401 -13.25 23.58 8.31
N ASP A 402 -12.39 23.96 9.27
CA ASP A 402 -11.17 23.21 9.57
C ASP A 402 -11.44 21.79 10.13
N ILE A 403 -12.57 21.57 10.80
CA ILE A 403 -12.92 20.22 11.25
C ILE A 403 -13.30 19.29 10.10
N MET A 404 -13.85 19.83 9.00
CA MET A 404 -14.08 19.06 7.78
C MET A 404 -12.75 18.66 7.12
N LYS A 405 -11.74 19.54 7.16
CA LYS A 405 -10.37 19.21 6.71
C LYS A 405 -9.83 18.00 7.46
N GLU A 406 -9.90 18.00 8.79
CA GLU A 406 -9.48 16.85 9.62
C GLU A 406 -10.25 15.57 9.23
N TYR A 407 -11.57 15.66 9.06
CA TYR A 407 -12.41 14.51 8.69
C TYR A 407 -11.99 13.85 7.37
N TYR A 408 -11.73 14.63 6.32
CA TYR A 408 -11.29 14.07 5.03
C TYR A 408 -9.84 13.60 5.07
N LEU A 409 -8.96 14.30 5.80
CA LEU A 409 -7.57 13.93 5.97
C LEU A 409 -7.40 12.56 6.64
N GLN A 410 -8.20 12.29 7.69
CA GLN A 410 -8.26 10.99 8.36
C GLN A 410 -8.59 9.81 7.42
N ARG A 411 -9.18 10.10 6.24
CA ARG A 411 -9.67 9.11 5.26
C ARG A 411 -8.90 9.15 3.94
N ALA A 412 -7.77 9.85 3.90
CA ALA A 412 -6.92 9.96 2.71
C ALA A 412 -6.41 8.60 2.21
N ASP A 413 -6.53 7.53 3.01
CA ASP A 413 -6.23 6.15 2.62
C ASP A 413 -7.24 5.46 1.72
N ALA A 414 -8.44 6.02 1.55
CA ALA A 414 -9.35 5.59 0.50
C ALA A 414 -8.69 5.68 -0.89
N GLY A 415 -9.04 4.75 -1.78
CA GLY A 415 -8.64 4.83 -3.19
C GLY A 415 -9.10 6.13 -3.83
N LEU A 416 -10.34 6.52 -3.55
CA LEU A 416 -10.92 7.83 -3.86
C LEU A 416 -11.85 8.26 -2.73
N ILE A 417 -11.76 9.51 -2.31
CA ILE A 417 -12.76 10.17 -1.49
C ILE A 417 -13.79 10.84 -2.41
N VAL A 418 -15.07 10.53 -2.24
CA VAL A 418 -16.14 11.39 -2.75
C VAL A 418 -16.63 12.23 -1.59
N SER A 419 -16.54 13.56 -1.72
CA SER A 419 -16.98 14.49 -0.68
C SER A 419 -18.44 14.25 -0.32
N GLU A 420 -18.87 14.79 0.81
CA GLU A 420 -20.29 14.97 1.05
C GLU A 420 -20.96 15.82 -0.05
N GLY A 421 -22.29 15.78 -0.10
CA GLY A 421 -23.05 16.50 -1.11
C GLY A 421 -22.74 18.00 -1.10
N VAL A 422 -22.21 18.51 -2.20
CA VAL A 422 -21.82 19.92 -2.39
C VAL A 422 -22.93 20.64 -3.14
N LEU A 423 -23.62 21.55 -2.44
CA LEU A 423 -24.71 22.33 -3.00
C LEU A 423 -24.17 23.24 -4.13
N ILE A 424 -24.70 23.10 -5.34
CA ILE A 424 -24.27 23.90 -6.50
C ILE A 424 -24.80 25.34 -6.49
N THR A 425 -25.80 25.59 -5.65
CA THR A 425 -26.50 26.87 -5.51
C THR A 425 -27.12 26.97 -4.12
N ARG A 426 -27.57 28.16 -3.73
CA ARG A 426 -28.40 28.34 -2.53
C ARG A 426 -29.71 27.59 -2.71
N GLN A 427 -29.99 26.65 -1.82
CA GLN A 427 -31.23 25.87 -1.82
C GLN A 427 -31.63 25.47 -0.40
N GLY A 428 -32.93 25.37 -0.17
CA GLY A 428 -33.55 25.10 1.12
C GLY A 428 -33.55 23.64 1.50
N THR A 429 -32.37 23.09 1.70
CA THR A 429 -32.18 21.67 2.00
C THR A 429 -32.51 21.32 3.45
N GLU A 430 -32.82 20.04 3.76
CA GLU A 430 -33.08 19.59 5.14
C GLU A 430 -31.82 19.52 6.02
N TRP A 431 -30.64 19.72 5.41
CA TRP A 431 -29.33 19.82 6.07
C TRP A 431 -28.86 21.29 6.07
N PRO A 432 -29.24 22.11 7.07
CA PRO A 432 -29.01 23.55 7.05
C PRO A 432 -27.53 23.94 6.90
N ARG A 433 -26.63 23.07 7.38
CA ARG A 433 -25.18 23.24 7.34
C ARG A 433 -24.45 22.41 6.28
N ALA A 434 -25.13 22.00 5.21
CA ALA A 434 -24.47 21.32 4.09
C ALA A 434 -23.57 22.30 3.30
N PRO A 435 -22.37 21.88 2.86
CA PRO A 435 -21.44 22.77 2.19
C PRO A 435 -21.90 23.17 0.78
N GLY A 436 -21.58 24.40 0.37
CA GLY A 436 -21.83 24.94 -0.96
C GLY A 436 -20.59 25.09 -1.85
N ILE A 437 -20.78 25.49 -3.12
CA ILE A 437 -19.69 25.84 -4.05
C ILE A 437 -20.05 26.86 -5.16
N TRP A 438 -20.78 27.93 -4.85
CA TRP A 438 -21.17 28.95 -5.83
C TRP A 438 -20.34 30.25 -5.82
N ASP A 439 -19.60 30.52 -4.75
CA ASP A 439 -18.78 31.75 -4.58
C ASP A 439 -17.32 31.46 -4.20
N GLU A 440 -16.48 32.51 -4.16
CA GLU A 440 -15.04 32.39 -3.90
C GLU A 440 -14.72 31.93 -2.47
N LYS A 441 -15.53 32.32 -1.48
CA LYS A 441 -15.33 31.88 -0.09
C LYS A 441 -15.54 30.37 0.05
N HIS A 442 -16.45 29.77 -0.71
CA HIS A 442 -16.56 28.31 -0.79
C HIS A 442 -15.33 27.67 -1.43
N VAL A 443 -14.79 28.28 -2.50
CA VAL A 443 -13.58 27.78 -3.18
C VAL A 443 -12.40 27.76 -2.22
N GLU A 444 -12.17 28.85 -1.49
CA GLU A 444 -11.09 28.95 -0.49
C GLU A 444 -11.26 27.92 0.64
N GLY A 445 -12.48 27.73 1.14
CA GLY A 445 -12.78 26.74 2.19
C GLY A 445 -12.48 25.31 1.73
N TRP A 446 -12.96 24.94 0.54
CA TRP A 446 -12.70 23.61 -0.03
C TRP A 446 -11.22 23.40 -0.39
N LYS A 447 -10.53 24.45 -0.86
CA LYS A 447 -9.12 24.37 -1.22
C LYS A 447 -8.23 23.92 -0.06
N LYS A 448 -8.50 24.41 1.16
CA LYS A 448 -7.79 23.94 2.37
C LYS A 448 -7.95 22.43 2.60
N ILE A 449 -9.11 21.88 2.27
CA ILE A 449 -9.43 20.46 2.43
C ILE A 449 -8.74 19.64 1.34
N THR A 450 -8.86 20.03 0.08
CA THR A 450 -8.24 19.30 -1.03
C THR A 450 -6.72 19.31 -0.94
N ASP A 451 -6.11 20.45 -0.58
CA ASP A 451 -4.67 20.57 -0.41
C ASP A 451 -4.17 19.60 0.68
N ALA A 452 -4.85 19.54 1.84
CA ALA A 452 -4.51 18.60 2.91
C ALA A 452 -4.64 17.13 2.48
N VAL A 453 -5.71 16.78 1.74
CA VAL A 453 -5.89 15.42 1.20
C VAL A 453 -4.77 15.07 0.21
N HIS A 454 -4.38 16.00 -0.66
CA HIS A 454 -3.31 15.78 -1.64
C HIS A 454 -1.93 15.67 -0.99
N GLU A 455 -1.64 16.47 0.04
CA GLU A 455 -0.41 16.37 0.84
C GLU A 455 -0.28 14.99 1.51
N ALA A 456 -1.40 14.40 1.94
CA ALA A 456 -1.47 13.03 2.44
C ALA A 456 -1.49 11.95 1.32
N GLY A 457 -1.37 12.35 0.05
CA GLY A 457 -1.38 11.44 -1.10
C GLY A 457 -2.75 10.83 -1.43
N GLY A 458 -3.83 11.39 -0.89
CA GLY A 458 -5.21 11.01 -1.22
C GLY A 458 -5.72 11.67 -2.51
N ARG A 459 -6.87 11.21 -3.00
CA ARG A 459 -7.60 11.78 -4.14
C ARG A 459 -9.02 12.09 -3.72
N ILE A 460 -9.58 13.20 -4.21
CA ILE A 460 -10.91 13.67 -3.80
C ILE A 460 -11.74 14.24 -4.96
N TYR A 461 -12.98 13.77 -5.09
CA TYR A 461 -13.98 14.29 -6.02
C TYR A 461 -15.07 15.05 -5.25
N ALA A 462 -15.57 16.14 -5.82
CA ALA A 462 -16.75 16.83 -5.29
C ALA A 462 -18.02 16.15 -5.79
N GLN A 463 -18.93 15.75 -4.89
CA GLN A 463 -20.25 15.32 -5.33
C GLN A 463 -21.17 16.53 -5.53
N LEU A 464 -21.42 16.90 -6.79
CA LEU A 464 -22.25 18.06 -7.12
C LEU A 464 -23.73 17.74 -6.95
N TRP A 465 -24.42 18.58 -6.18
CA TRP A 465 -25.74 18.25 -5.64
C TRP A 465 -26.76 19.38 -5.75
N HIS A 466 -27.94 19.03 -6.27
CA HIS A 466 -29.14 19.87 -6.29
C HIS A 466 -30.35 19.05 -5.81
N VAL A 467 -31.05 19.48 -4.75
CA VAL A 467 -32.06 18.64 -4.09
C VAL A 467 -33.42 18.62 -4.80
N GLY A 468 -33.71 19.61 -5.65
CA GLY A 468 -34.94 19.66 -6.43
C GLY A 468 -36.19 19.73 -5.53
N ARG A 469 -37.22 18.91 -5.80
CA ARG A 469 -38.46 18.87 -4.99
C ARG A 469 -38.27 18.47 -3.52
N ALA A 470 -37.08 18.08 -3.10
CA ALA A 470 -36.74 17.79 -1.70
C ALA A 470 -36.25 19.02 -0.91
N ALA A 471 -36.49 20.25 -1.40
CA ALA A 471 -36.25 21.50 -0.67
C ALA A 471 -37.54 22.10 -0.09
N HIS A 472 -37.39 23.05 0.84
CA HIS A 472 -38.49 23.80 1.44
C HIS A 472 -38.28 25.33 1.33
N PRO A 473 -39.31 26.11 0.95
CA PRO A 473 -39.24 27.56 0.77
C PRO A 473 -38.84 28.32 2.04
N ASP A 474 -39.21 27.79 3.21
CA ASP A 474 -38.91 28.46 4.47
C ASP A 474 -37.49 28.29 5.01
N MET A 475 -36.68 27.41 4.40
CA MET A 475 -35.30 27.24 4.84
C MET A 475 -34.48 28.52 4.58
N PRO A 476 -33.54 28.88 5.48
CA PRO A 476 -32.82 30.15 5.39
C PRO A 476 -32.16 30.39 4.03
N GLN A 477 -31.47 29.38 3.50
CA GLN A 477 -30.78 29.47 2.22
C GLN A 477 -31.73 29.62 1.02
N GLN A 478 -32.95 29.05 1.08
CA GLN A 478 -33.96 29.23 0.03
C GLN A 478 -34.53 30.64 0.04
N LYS A 479 -34.79 31.21 1.23
CA LYS A 479 -35.23 32.60 1.39
C LYS A 479 -34.20 33.57 0.81
N LEU A 480 -32.92 33.34 1.12
CA LEU A 480 -31.81 34.13 0.58
C LEU A 480 -31.67 34.00 -0.93
N ALA A 481 -31.97 32.82 -1.50
CA ALA A 481 -31.91 32.60 -2.94
C ALA A 481 -32.99 33.41 -3.70
N GLY A 482 -34.11 33.73 -3.06
CA GLY A 482 -35.19 34.52 -3.67
C GLY A 482 -35.88 33.84 -4.86
N ILE A 483 -35.72 32.52 -5.00
CA ILE A 483 -36.28 31.71 -6.10
C ILE A 483 -37.16 30.58 -5.53
N PRO A 484 -38.14 30.08 -6.31
CA PRO A 484 -38.95 28.96 -5.85
C PRO A 484 -38.15 27.65 -5.80
N VAL A 485 -38.72 26.65 -5.12
CA VAL A 485 -38.21 25.28 -5.16
C VAL A 485 -38.49 24.71 -6.55
N TYR A 486 -37.44 24.41 -7.32
CA TYR A 486 -37.58 23.89 -8.69
C TYR A 486 -37.58 22.35 -8.74
N ALA A 487 -38.36 21.82 -9.67
CA ALA A 487 -38.45 20.40 -10.01
C ALA A 487 -38.81 20.24 -11.50
N PRO A 488 -38.69 19.04 -12.11
CA PRO A 488 -39.16 18.81 -13.48
C PRO A 488 -40.66 19.10 -13.67
N SER A 489 -41.47 18.77 -12.66
CA SER A 489 -42.92 18.96 -12.63
C SER A 489 -43.39 19.46 -11.27
N ALA A 490 -44.57 20.08 -11.20
CA ALA A 490 -45.21 20.55 -9.96
C ALA A 490 -45.82 19.40 -9.15
N ILE A 491 -44.98 18.41 -8.78
CA ILE A 491 -45.36 17.21 -8.04
C ILE A 491 -44.60 17.22 -6.72
N SER A 492 -45.32 17.38 -5.61
CA SER A 492 -44.73 17.25 -4.26
C SER A 492 -44.24 15.82 -4.04
N ALA A 493 -43.08 15.66 -3.41
CA ALA A 493 -42.72 14.37 -2.81
C ALA A 493 -43.55 14.16 -1.53
N ARG A 494 -43.76 12.89 -1.16
CA ARG A 494 -44.28 12.51 0.17
C ARG A 494 -43.13 12.43 1.18
N GLY A 495 -43.44 12.73 2.45
CA GLY A 495 -42.46 12.73 3.54
C GLY A 495 -41.74 14.08 3.72
N GLY A 496 -40.46 14.02 4.11
CA GLY A 496 -39.61 15.17 4.42
C GLY A 496 -39.47 15.41 5.93
N LYS A 497 -38.26 15.79 6.38
CA LYS A 497 -37.96 16.03 7.80
C LYS A 497 -37.14 17.32 7.98
N PHE A 498 -37.77 18.48 7.77
CA PHE A 498 -37.18 19.80 8.02
C PHE A 498 -37.19 20.14 9.51
N ARG A 499 -36.27 19.51 10.27
CA ARG A 499 -36.22 19.56 11.74
C ARG A 499 -35.91 20.94 12.31
N SER A 500 -35.28 21.82 11.53
CA SER A 500 -34.99 23.21 11.93
C SER A 500 -36.16 24.18 11.70
N LEU A 501 -37.26 23.73 11.07
CA LEU A 501 -38.44 24.55 10.86
C LEU A 501 -39.54 24.24 11.90
N PRO A 502 -40.30 25.26 12.36
CA PRO A 502 -41.41 25.04 13.28
C PRO A 502 -42.45 24.05 12.73
N GLY A 503 -42.90 23.12 13.57
CA GLY A 503 -43.98 22.17 13.24
C GLY A 503 -43.59 21.02 12.32
N THR A 504 -42.29 20.80 12.06
CA THR A 504 -41.77 19.72 11.18
C THR A 504 -42.49 19.66 9.83
N PRO A 505 -42.45 20.73 9.02
CA PRO A 505 -43.12 20.73 7.73
C PRO A 505 -42.52 19.65 6.83
N GLY A 506 -43.38 19.00 6.03
CA GLY A 506 -42.96 18.05 5.00
C GLY A 506 -42.48 18.76 3.74
N TYR A 507 -42.36 18.02 2.64
CA TYR A 507 -42.10 18.63 1.33
C TYR A 507 -43.29 19.49 0.85
N VAL A 508 -42.99 20.44 -0.04
CA VAL A 508 -43.99 21.32 -0.66
C VAL A 508 -44.21 20.98 -2.13
N THR A 509 -45.31 21.48 -2.70
CA THR A 509 -45.47 21.47 -4.16
C THR A 509 -44.43 22.40 -4.78
N PRO A 510 -43.51 21.88 -5.62
CA PRO A 510 -42.47 22.70 -6.24
C PRO A 510 -43.01 23.47 -7.45
N THR A 511 -42.25 24.44 -7.93
CA THR A 511 -42.45 25.08 -9.24
C THR A 511 -41.76 24.24 -10.32
N ALA A 512 -42.49 23.88 -11.38
CA ALA A 512 -41.88 23.26 -12.55
C ALA A 512 -40.88 24.23 -13.20
N ILE A 513 -39.64 23.81 -13.41
CA ILE A 513 -38.64 24.63 -14.10
C ILE A 513 -39.06 24.84 -15.56
N ASP A 514 -38.99 26.07 -16.05
CA ASP A 514 -39.37 26.41 -17.42
C ASP A 514 -38.34 25.86 -18.42
N ASP A 515 -37.07 26.20 -18.22
CA ASP A 515 -35.93 25.74 -19.02
C ASP A 515 -34.89 25.04 -18.13
N PRO A 516 -34.83 23.69 -18.15
CA PRO A 516 -33.85 22.91 -17.41
C PRO A 516 -32.39 23.29 -17.70
N ARG A 517 -32.08 23.95 -18.84
CA ARG A 517 -30.73 24.42 -19.15
C ARG A 517 -30.20 25.45 -18.15
N LYS A 518 -31.08 26.19 -17.47
CA LYS A 518 -30.70 27.10 -16.37
C LYS A 518 -30.05 26.35 -15.21
N LEU A 519 -30.56 25.16 -14.88
CA LEU A 519 -30.00 24.32 -13.81
C LEU A 519 -28.70 23.63 -14.28
N ILE A 520 -28.61 23.23 -15.55
CA ILE A 520 -27.38 22.69 -16.16
C ILE A 520 -26.23 23.72 -16.07
N ALA A 521 -26.51 25.00 -16.33
CA ALA A 521 -25.52 26.07 -16.20
C ALA A 521 -24.99 26.25 -14.77
N LEU A 522 -25.82 25.97 -13.74
CA LEU A 522 -25.38 25.98 -12.34
C LEU A 522 -24.42 24.82 -12.05
N PHE A 523 -24.66 23.63 -12.61
CA PHE A 523 -23.72 22.52 -12.49
C PHE A 523 -22.38 22.82 -13.15
N GLU A 524 -22.38 23.45 -14.33
CA GLU A 524 -21.15 23.89 -15.00
C GLU A 524 -20.36 24.90 -14.14
N ARG A 525 -21.06 25.90 -13.58
CA ARG A 525 -20.42 26.89 -12.69
C ARG A 525 -19.84 26.24 -11.43
N ALA A 526 -20.58 25.33 -10.80
CA ALA A 526 -20.11 24.59 -9.64
C ALA A 526 -18.89 23.73 -9.97
N ALA A 527 -18.84 23.11 -11.15
CA ALA A 527 -17.68 22.36 -11.63
C ALA A 527 -16.45 23.27 -11.82
N VAL A 528 -16.63 24.46 -12.40
CA VAL A 528 -15.54 25.44 -12.52
C VAL A 528 -14.98 25.81 -11.15
N ASN A 529 -15.85 26.04 -10.17
CA ASN A 529 -15.44 26.36 -8.81
C ASN A 529 -14.79 25.16 -8.11
N ALA A 530 -15.30 23.94 -8.29
CA ALA A 530 -14.66 22.71 -7.79
C ALA A 530 -13.24 22.55 -8.35
N LYS A 531 -13.05 22.82 -9.64
CA LYS A 531 -11.73 22.75 -10.27
C LYS A 531 -10.77 23.78 -9.68
N LYS A 532 -11.24 25.01 -9.44
CA LYS A 532 -10.45 26.05 -8.74
C LYS A 532 -10.12 25.68 -7.30
N ALA A 533 -11.05 25.01 -6.63
CA ALA A 533 -10.88 24.53 -5.27
C ALA A 533 -9.91 23.34 -5.19
N GLY A 534 -9.40 22.80 -6.30
CA GLY A 534 -8.40 21.74 -6.28
C GLY A 534 -8.95 20.32 -6.27
N PHE A 535 -10.25 20.11 -6.50
CA PHE A 535 -10.78 18.74 -6.64
C PHE A 535 -10.17 18.04 -7.86
N ASP A 536 -9.88 16.73 -7.73
CA ASP A 536 -9.36 15.90 -8.83
C ASP A 536 -10.43 15.67 -9.92
N GLY A 537 -11.70 15.76 -9.55
CA GLY A 537 -12.86 15.53 -10.42
C GLY A 537 -14.19 15.81 -9.72
N VAL A 538 -15.28 15.47 -10.40
CA VAL A 538 -16.65 15.64 -9.88
C VAL A 538 -17.49 14.38 -10.08
N GLU A 539 -18.33 14.06 -9.10
CA GLU A 539 -19.39 13.06 -9.23
C GLU A 539 -20.75 13.80 -9.31
N LEU A 540 -21.54 13.54 -10.35
CA LEU A 540 -22.90 14.04 -10.45
C LEU A 540 -23.83 13.21 -9.56
N HIS A 541 -24.55 13.86 -8.64
CA HIS A 541 -25.54 13.16 -7.81
C HIS A 541 -26.82 12.83 -8.59
N GLY A 542 -26.84 11.69 -9.27
CA GLY A 542 -27.97 11.13 -10.04
C GLY A 542 -28.87 10.15 -9.29
N ALA A 543 -28.90 10.21 -7.96
CA ALA A 543 -29.47 9.17 -7.09
C ALA A 543 -30.35 9.74 -5.97
N ASN A 544 -31.02 8.87 -5.22
CA ASN A 544 -31.72 9.19 -3.95
C ASN A 544 -32.79 10.30 -4.06
N GLY A 545 -33.50 10.36 -5.18
CA GLY A 545 -34.59 11.30 -5.42
C GLY A 545 -34.23 12.77 -5.46
N TYR A 546 -32.97 13.11 -5.70
CA TYR A 546 -32.56 14.48 -6.00
C TYR A 546 -32.76 14.84 -7.47
N LEU A 547 -32.52 16.09 -7.83
CA LEU A 547 -33.00 16.70 -9.08
C LEU A 547 -32.75 15.84 -10.33
N VAL A 548 -31.54 15.30 -10.49
CA VAL A 548 -31.18 14.48 -11.66
C VAL A 548 -32.00 13.19 -11.71
N HIS A 549 -32.18 12.52 -10.56
CA HIS A 549 -33.06 11.34 -10.44
C HIS A 549 -34.52 11.71 -10.68
N GLN A 550 -34.96 12.91 -10.26
CA GLN A 550 -36.32 13.39 -10.52
C GLN A 550 -36.62 13.51 -12.03
N PHE A 551 -35.65 13.95 -12.84
CA PHE A 551 -35.85 13.96 -14.30
C PHE A 551 -35.96 12.56 -14.90
N LEU A 552 -35.25 11.57 -14.36
CA LEU A 552 -35.26 10.19 -14.85
C LEU A 552 -36.57 9.44 -14.56
N ASP A 553 -37.24 9.79 -13.46
CA ASP A 553 -38.38 9.03 -12.92
C ASP A 553 -39.75 9.62 -13.34
N SER A 554 -40.57 8.80 -14.00
CA SER A 554 -41.89 9.17 -14.52
C SER A 554 -42.90 9.58 -13.44
N THR A 555 -42.70 9.17 -12.19
CA THR A 555 -43.58 9.56 -11.06
C THR A 555 -43.31 10.96 -10.53
N SER A 556 -42.19 11.57 -10.93
CA SER A 556 -41.82 12.94 -10.56
C SER A 556 -41.68 13.89 -11.76
N ASN A 557 -41.59 13.34 -12.97
CA ASN A 557 -41.48 14.07 -14.23
C ASN A 557 -42.60 13.67 -15.20
N ASN A 558 -43.68 14.45 -15.21
CA ASN A 558 -44.80 14.30 -16.14
C ASN A 558 -44.74 15.26 -17.34
N ARG A 559 -43.56 15.84 -17.63
CA ARG A 559 -43.39 16.76 -18.75
C ARG A 559 -43.65 16.03 -20.08
N THR A 560 -44.18 16.77 -21.04
CA THR A 560 -44.47 16.29 -22.41
C THR A 560 -43.54 16.89 -23.46
N ASP A 561 -42.57 17.70 -23.04
CA ASP A 561 -41.56 18.31 -23.91
C ASP A 561 -40.29 17.43 -24.03
N GLU A 562 -39.21 17.98 -24.56
CA GLU A 562 -37.94 17.25 -24.76
C GLU A 562 -37.25 16.78 -23.46
N TRP A 563 -37.79 17.12 -22.29
CA TRP A 563 -37.25 16.78 -20.97
C TRP A 563 -38.08 15.75 -20.20
N GLY A 564 -39.17 15.24 -20.78
CA GLY A 564 -40.00 14.19 -20.17
C GLY A 564 -40.72 13.30 -21.19
N GLY A 565 -41.65 12.49 -20.71
CA GLY A 565 -42.36 11.51 -21.53
C GLY A 565 -41.51 10.28 -21.79
N SER A 566 -40.72 10.27 -22.87
CA SER A 566 -39.90 9.10 -23.24
C SER A 566 -38.64 8.94 -22.36
N LYS A 567 -38.08 7.72 -22.31
CA LYS A 567 -36.83 7.45 -21.58
C LYS A 567 -35.65 8.29 -22.08
N GLU A 568 -35.58 8.55 -23.38
CA GLU A 568 -34.56 9.39 -24.01
C GLU A 568 -34.64 10.83 -23.49
N ASN A 569 -35.85 11.39 -23.44
CA ASN A 569 -36.10 12.74 -22.95
C ASN A 569 -35.86 12.87 -21.44
N ARG A 570 -36.29 11.87 -20.65
CA ARG A 570 -36.03 11.82 -19.20
C ARG A 570 -34.54 11.72 -18.87
N ALA A 571 -33.77 10.96 -19.65
CA ALA A 571 -32.32 10.85 -19.50
C ALA A 571 -31.55 12.10 -19.95
N ARG A 572 -32.15 12.93 -20.81
CA ARG A 572 -31.50 14.11 -21.42
C ARG A 572 -30.89 15.06 -20.40
N PHE A 573 -31.59 15.36 -19.31
CA PHE A 573 -31.08 16.27 -18.27
C PHE A 573 -29.76 15.79 -17.67
N ALA A 574 -29.70 14.50 -17.32
CA ALA A 574 -28.49 13.90 -16.77
C ALA A 574 -27.34 13.89 -17.79
N LEU A 575 -27.62 13.49 -19.04
CA LEU A 575 -26.61 13.39 -20.11
C LEU A 575 -26.05 14.77 -20.50
N GLU A 576 -26.90 15.79 -20.64
CA GLU A 576 -26.46 17.16 -20.93
C GLU A 576 -25.68 17.77 -19.77
N THR A 577 -26.07 17.46 -18.52
CA THR A 577 -25.30 17.86 -17.33
C THR A 577 -23.90 17.25 -17.36
N LEU A 578 -23.79 15.94 -17.62
CA LEU A 578 -22.48 15.26 -17.69
C LEU A 578 -21.59 15.85 -18.79
N LYS A 579 -22.14 16.19 -19.95
CA LYS A 579 -21.38 16.85 -21.04
C LYS A 579 -20.79 18.19 -20.60
N VAL A 580 -21.53 19.03 -19.88
CA VAL A 580 -20.97 20.31 -19.39
C VAL A 580 -19.93 20.10 -18.30
N LEU A 581 -20.09 19.10 -17.44
CA LEU A 581 -19.06 18.72 -16.46
C LEU A 581 -17.78 18.25 -17.17
N GLN A 582 -17.90 17.46 -18.25
CA GLN A 582 -16.74 16.99 -19.03
C GLN A 582 -16.01 18.12 -19.77
N LYS A 583 -16.71 19.21 -20.16
CA LYS A 583 -16.01 20.40 -20.69
C LYS A 583 -15.06 21.01 -19.67
N VAL A 584 -15.35 20.88 -18.37
CA VAL A 584 -14.53 21.43 -17.28
C VAL A 584 -13.45 20.44 -16.84
N PHE A 585 -13.81 19.18 -16.60
CA PHE A 585 -12.95 18.16 -15.98
C PHE A 585 -12.41 17.10 -16.93
N GLY A 586 -12.74 17.14 -18.22
CA GLY A 586 -12.37 16.09 -19.15
C GLY A 586 -12.94 14.75 -18.72
N LYS A 587 -12.08 13.74 -18.57
CA LYS A 587 -12.49 12.38 -18.19
C LYS A 587 -12.78 12.24 -16.69
N ASN A 588 -12.42 13.21 -15.85
CA ASN A 588 -12.61 13.17 -14.39
C ASN A 588 -14.03 13.53 -13.93
N VAL A 589 -15.02 12.94 -14.60
CA VAL A 589 -16.45 13.12 -14.32
C VAL A 589 -17.06 11.75 -14.09
N ALA A 590 -17.80 11.61 -12.99
CA ALA A 590 -18.51 10.39 -12.63
C ALA A 590 -19.98 10.68 -12.37
N VAL A 591 -20.78 9.62 -12.21
CA VAL A 591 -22.20 9.73 -11.82
C VAL A 591 -22.59 8.64 -10.83
N LYS A 592 -23.35 9.03 -9.81
CA LYS A 592 -24.02 8.09 -8.91
C LYS A 592 -25.46 7.86 -9.36
N ALA A 593 -25.88 6.60 -9.47
CA ALA A 593 -27.23 6.22 -9.87
C ALA A 593 -27.83 5.19 -8.90
N SER A 594 -29.14 5.31 -8.61
CA SER A 594 -29.87 4.40 -7.71
C SER A 594 -31.17 3.89 -8.36
N PRO A 595 -31.11 2.94 -9.32
CA PRO A 595 -32.25 2.56 -10.15
C PRO A 595 -33.45 1.98 -9.39
N ALA A 596 -33.21 1.37 -8.23
CA ALA A 596 -34.28 0.80 -7.41
C ALA A 596 -35.23 1.86 -6.82
N GLY A 597 -34.86 3.14 -6.75
CA GLY A 597 -35.69 4.17 -6.13
C GLY A 597 -35.79 4.04 -4.61
N GLY A 598 -36.95 4.37 -4.05
CA GLY A 598 -37.26 4.34 -2.61
C GLY A 598 -37.12 5.71 -1.96
N TYR A 599 -35.88 6.16 -1.78
CA TYR A 599 -35.57 7.39 -1.04
C TYR A 599 -36.16 8.64 -1.70
N ASN A 600 -36.65 9.59 -0.90
CA ASN A 600 -37.29 10.83 -1.37
C ASN A 600 -38.46 10.61 -2.37
N ASP A 601 -39.26 9.57 -2.13
CA ASP A 601 -40.49 9.24 -2.86
C ASP A 601 -40.30 8.91 -4.36
N MET A 602 -39.26 8.13 -4.69
CA MET A 602 -38.90 7.74 -6.05
C MET A 602 -39.21 6.27 -6.34
N GLY A 603 -39.55 5.95 -7.58
CA GLY A 603 -39.72 4.58 -8.05
C GLY A 603 -40.78 4.48 -9.15
N MET A 604 -40.49 3.70 -10.18
CA MET A 604 -41.41 3.42 -11.29
C MET A 604 -41.79 1.94 -11.27
N PRO A 605 -42.83 1.52 -12.03
CA PRO A 605 -43.04 0.11 -12.31
C PRO A 605 -41.77 -0.57 -12.85
N LEU A 606 -41.59 -1.86 -12.58
CA LEU A 606 -40.33 -2.58 -12.90
C LEU A 606 -39.95 -2.49 -14.37
N GLU A 607 -40.89 -2.74 -15.28
CA GLU A 607 -40.60 -2.69 -16.72
C GLU A 607 -40.16 -1.30 -17.18
N GLU A 608 -40.80 -0.24 -16.68
CA GLU A 608 -40.39 1.14 -16.99
C GLU A 608 -39.03 1.48 -16.37
N THR A 609 -38.74 0.98 -15.17
CA THR A 609 -37.45 1.13 -14.49
C THR A 609 -36.33 0.47 -15.30
N LEU A 610 -36.54 -0.77 -15.73
CA LEU A 610 -35.60 -1.50 -16.57
C LEU A 610 -35.38 -0.79 -17.91
N ASP A 611 -36.45 -0.37 -18.58
CA ASP A 611 -36.34 0.29 -19.88
C ASP A 611 -35.59 1.63 -19.79
N THR A 612 -35.92 2.45 -18.78
CA THR A 612 -35.28 3.75 -18.56
C THR A 612 -33.80 3.60 -18.25
N TYR A 613 -33.45 2.74 -17.29
CA TYR A 613 -32.07 2.63 -16.82
C TYR A 613 -31.17 1.83 -17.77
N ARG A 614 -31.69 0.85 -18.53
CA ARG A 614 -30.91 0.19 -19.59
C ARG A 614 -30.49 1.18 -20.68
N TYR A 615 -31.42 2.05 -21.11
CA TYR A 615 -31.09 3.13 -22.04
C TYR A 615 -30.08 4.09 -21.42
N TYR A 616 -30.35 4.56 -20.19
CA TYR A 616 -29.49 5.53 -19.52
C TYR A 616 -28.05 5.02 -19.36
N PHE A 617 -27.85 3.80 -18.85
CA PHE A 617 -26.50 3.24 -18.69
C PHE A 617 -25.79 2.99 -20.02
N ALA A 618 -26.51 2.57 -21.07
CA ALA A 618 -25.93 2.42 -22.41
C ALA A 618 -25.45 3.77 -23.00
N GLU A 619 -26.14 4.88 -22.70
CA GLU A 619 -25.68 6.22 -23.09
C GLU A 619 -24.54 6.73 -22.20
N LEU A 620 -24.58 6.47 -20.89
CA LEU A 620 -23.48 6.81 -19.98
C LEU A 620 -22.17 6.15 -20.40
N ASP A 621 -22.22 4.87 -20.81
CA ASP A 621 -21.04 4.11 -21.20
C ASP A 621 -20.31 4.72 -22.41
N LYS A 622 -21.05 5.41 -23.30
CA LYS A 622 -20.49 6.10 -24.47
C LYS A 622 -19.76 7.41 -24.12
N LEU A 623 -20.01 7.99 -22.94
CA LEU A 623 -19.41 9.25 -22.54
C LEU A 623 -17.95 9.09 -22.04
N GLY A 624 -17.51 7.87 -21.72
CA GLY A 624 -16.16 7.63 -21.20
C GLY A 624 -15.92 8.32 -19.85
N LEU A 625 -16.86 8.16 -18.92
CA LEU A 625 -16.79 8.72 -17.57
C LEU A 625 -15.65 8.07 -16.76
N ALA A 626 -15.22 8.74 -15.69
CA ALA A 626 -14.22 8.19 -14.76
C ALA A 626 -14.71 6.89 -14.13
N TYR A 627 -15.97 6.86 -13.70
CA TYR A 627 -16.69 5.69 -13.22
C TYR A 627 -18.20 5.95 -13.17
N ILE A 628 -18.99 4.88 -13.09
CA ILE A 628 -20.41 4.89 -12.70
C ILE A 628 -20.52 4.26 -11.32
N ASN A 629 -21.13 4.96 -10.37
CA ASN A 629 -21.38 4.47 -9.01
C ASN A 629 -22.82 3.97 -8.88
N LEU A 630 -22.99 2.66 -9.01
CA LEU A 630 -24.27 1.98 -9.02
C LEU A 630 -24.70 1.61 -7.60
N THR A 631 -25.82 2.15 -7.14
CA THR A 631 -26.39 1.82 -5.83
C THR A 631 -27.40 0.68 -5.98
N ARG A 632 -27.12 -0.48 -5.38
CA ARG A 632 -28.08 -1.58 -5.31
C ARG A 632 -29.24 -1.26 -4.37
N TYR A 633 -30.32 -2.03 -4.45
CA TYR A 633 -31.43 -1.92 -3.51
C TYR A 633 -30.96 -2.11 -2.07
N THR A 634 -31.40 -1.23 -1.17
CA THR A 634 -31.14 -1.33 0.27
C THR A 634 -32.43 -1.03 1.04
N PRO A 635 -32.89 -1.92 1.94
CA PRO A 635 -34.11 -1.71 2.71
C PRO A 635 -34.09 -0.43 3.57
N ILE A 636 -32.91 -0.02 4.05
CA ILE A 636 -32.77 1.18 4.91
C ILE A 636 -33.08 2.49 4.18
N LEU A 637 -32.96 2.52 2.85
CA LEU A 637 -33.28 3.69 2.03
C LEU A 637 -34.69 3.62 1.42
N ASP A 638 -35.44 2.54 1.66
CA ASP A 638 -36.76 2.37 1.09
C ASP A 638 -37.82 3.04 1.97
N ALA A 639 -38.33 4.17 1.52
CA ALA A 639 -39.41 4.86 2.20
C ALA A 639 -40.70 4.03 2.14
N THR A 640 -41.41 3.90 3.26
CA THR A 640 -42.72 3.27 3.30
C THR A 640 -43.80 4.33 3.31
N PHE A 641 -44.73 4.25 2.36
CA PHE A 641 -45.92 5.09 2.31
C PHE A 641 -47.15 4.18 2.31
N ASP A 642 -48.12 4.49 3.17
CA ASP A 642 -49.37 3.72 3.28
C ASP A 642 -49.14 2.22 3.54
N GLY A 643 -48.06 1.88 4.26
CA GLY A 643 -47.65 0.51 4.55
C GLY A 643 -46.96 -0.22 3.40
N VAL A 644 -46.70 0.46 2.27
CA VAL A 644 -46.07 -0.12 1.08
C VAL A 644 -44.68 0.49 0.86
N PRO A 645 -43.63 -0.33 0.69
CA PRO A 645 -42.31 0.16 0.31
C PRO A 645 -42.35 0.83 -1.07
N ARG A 646 -41.58 1.90 -1.23
CA ARG A 646 -41.63 2.77 -2.41
C ARG A 646 -40.72 2.29 -3.53
N ALA A 647 -39.61 1.65 -3.20
CA ALA A 647 -38.61 1.16 -4.14
C ALA A 647 -39.15 -0.05 -4.93
N ILE A 648 -38.51 -0.32 -6.06
CA ILE A 648 -38.72 -1.54 -6.84
C ILE A 648 -37.53 -2.48 -6.65
N GLN A 649 -37.72 -3.54 -5.86
CA GLN A 649 -36.66 -4.51 -5.59
C GLN A 649 -36.40 -5.38 -6.84
N HIS A 650 -35.15 -5.38 -7.31
CA HIS A 650 -34.66 -6.23 -8.41
C HIS A 650 -33.14 -6.40 -8.31
N ASP A 651 -32.57 -7.32 -9.09
CA ASP A 651 -31.11 -7.47 -9.23
C ASP A 651 -30.53 -6.31 -10.05
N VAL A 652 -30.17 -5.22 -9.35
CA VAL A 652 -29.62 -4.01 -9.96
C VAL A 652 -28.30 -4.30 -10.69
N LEU A 653 -27.38 -5.07 -10.11
CA LEU A 653 -26.07 -5.29 -10.73
C LEU A 653 -26.22 -6.14 -12.01
N GLY A 654 -26.93 -7.27 -11.93
CA GLY A 654 -27.16 -8.15 -13.09
C GLY A 654 -28.00 -7.50 -14.18
N SER A 655 -28.94 -6.61 -13.82
CA SER A 655 -29.80 -5.93 -14.80
C SER A 655 -29.08 -4.88 -15.65
N TYR A 656 -28.01 -4.26 -15.12
CA TYR A 656 -27.38 -3.09 -15.74
C TYR A 656 -25.92 -3.28 -16.15
N ARG A 657 -25.15 -4.18 -15.53
CA ARG A 657 -23.77 -4.47 -15.93
C ARG A 657 -23.61 -4.76 -17.44
N PRO A 658 -24.51 -5.50 -18.13
CA PRO A 658 -24.38 -5.76 -19.57
C PRO A 658 -24.38 -4.50 -20.47
N PHE A 659 -24.88 -3.37 -19.95
CA PHE A 659 -25.00 -2.10 -20.66
C PHE A 659 -23.84 -1.14 -20.36
N ILE A 660 -22.91 -1.52 -19.48
CA ILE A 660 -21.74 -0.74 -19.08
C ILE A 660 -20.51 -1.56 -19.46
N LYS A 661 -19.83 -1.23 -20.56
CA LYS A 661 -18.72 -2.04 -21.12
C LYS A 661 -17.38 -1.33 -21.04
N ASN A 662 -17.38 -0.02 -21.22
CA ASN A 662 -16.19 0.81 -21.39
C ASN A 662 -15.90 1.66 -20.15
N THR A 663 -16.92 1.99 -19.37
CA THR A 663 -16.80 2.83 -18.17
C THR A 663 -16.61 1.96 -16.92
N PRO A 664 -15.64 2.27 -16.04
CA PRO A 664 -15.49 1.56 -14.77
C PRO A 664 -16.77 1.58 -13.93
N LEU A 665 -17.16 0.44 -13.35
CA LEU A 665 -18.37 0.31 -12.54
C LEU A 665 -18.00 0.11 -11.07
N PHE A 666 -18.45 1.02 -10.21
CA PHE A 666 -18.35 0.88 -8.76
C PHE A 666 -19.69 0.52 -8.15
N LEU A 667 -19.70 -0.41 -7.19
CA LEU A 667 -20.91 -0.81 -6.48
C LEU A 667 -21.03 -0.11 -5.13
N ASN A 668 -22.22 0.43 -4.84
CA ASN A 668 -22.63 0.97 -3.55
C ASN A 668 -23.92 0.26 -3.06
N GLY A 669 -24.33 0.53 -1.83
CA GLY A 669 -25.55 -0.04 -1.23
C GLY A 669 -25.27 -1.21 -0.28
N GLY A 670 -24.36 -0.99 0.68
CA GLY A 670 -24.04 -1.97 1.72
C GLY A 670 -23.11 -3.10 1.29
N VAL A 671 -22.32 -2.89 0.23
CA VAL A 671 -21.21 -3.80 -0.12
C VAL A 671 -20.09 -3.64 0.91
N LEU A 672 -19.55 -4.76 1.36
CA LEU A 672 -18.41 -4.82 2.28
C LEU A 672 -17.14 -5.27 1.55
N PRO A 673 -15.95 -5.03 2.12
CA PRO A 673 -14.67 -5.36 1.48
C PRO A 673 -14.55 -6.82 1.01
N GLU A 674 -15.08 -7.77 1.77
CA GLU A 674 -15.02 -9.20 1.44
C GLU A 674 -15.84 -9.54 0.18
N GLU A 675 -17.08 -9.05 0.12
CA GLU A 675 -17.93 -9.16 -1.07
C GLU A 675 -17.31 -8.40 -2.26
N GLY A 676 -16.78 -7.20 -2.00
CA GLY A 676 -16.13 -6.39 -3.01
C GLY A 676 -14.94 -7.07 -3.66
N SER A 677 -14.11 -7.77 -2.88
CA SER A 677 -12.99 -8.56 -3.39
C SER A 677 -13.46 -9.61 -4.40
N GLN A 678 -14.56 -10.33 -4.12
CA GLN A 678 -15.14 -11.34 -5.01
C GLN A 678 -15.73 -10.73 -6.29
N LEU A 679 -16.43 -9.60 -6.17
CA LEU A 679 -17.04 -8.93 -7.32
C LEU A 679 -15.99 -8.32 -8.25
N VAL A 680 -14.90 -7.80 -7.67
CA VAL A 680 -13.77 -7.25 -8.42
C VAL A 680 -12.99 -8.36 -9.12
N SER A 681 -12.68 -9.46 -8.43
CA SER A 681 -11.91 -10.57 -9.02
C SER A 681 -12.67 -11.29 -10.13
N SER A 682 -14.01 -11.36 -10.03
CA SER A 682 -14.88 -11.89 -11.10
C SER A 682 -15.15 -10.91 -12.25
N GLY A 683 -14.64 -9.67 -12.19
CA GLY A 683 -14.83 -8.65 -13.23
C GLY A 683 -16.25 -8.08 -13.32
N GLN A 684 -17.10 -8.35 -12.33
CA GLN A 684 -18.46 -7.81 -12.27
C GLN A 684 -18.46 -6.30 -11.97
N VAL A 685 -17.48 -5.83 -11.19
CA VAL A 685 -17.27 -4.42 -10.85
C VAL A 685 -15.77 -4.10 -10.88
N ASP A 686 -15.41 -2.82 -11.05
CA ASP A 686 -14.03 -2.34 -11.04
C ASP A 686 -13.60 -1.79 -9.67
N GLY A 687 -14.55 -1.62 -8.75
CA GLY A 687 -14.32 -1.19 -7.38
C GLY A 687 -15.61 -1.12 -6.56
N ILE A 688 -15.46 -0.74 -5.29
CA ILE A 688 -16.59 -0.59 -4.37
C ILE A 688 -16.61 0.80 -3.76
N SER A 689 -17.80 1.26 -3.40
CA SER A 689 -18.05 2.54 -2.73
C SER A 689 -18.71 2.27 -1.39
N ILE A 690 -18.04 2.63 -0.30
CA ILE A 690 -18.47 2.36 1.08
C ILE A 690 -18.88 3.67 1.74
N GLY A 691 -20.05 3.69 2.36
CA GLY A 691 -20.58 4.84 3.09
C GLY A 691 -20.31 4.73 4.59
N PHE A 692 -21.32 4.26 5.33
CA PHE A 692 -21.39 4.30 6.80
C PHE A 692 -20.14 3.80 7.53
N ASN A 693 -19.48 2.75 7.04
CA ASN A 693 -18.27 2.24 7.70
C ASN A 693 -17.08 3.21 7.63
N PHE A 694 -16.98 4.07 6.61
CA PHE A 694 -15.98 5.13 6.61
C PHE A 694 -16.30 6.23 7.62
N ILE A 695 -17.56 6.41 8.03
CA ILE A 695 -17.87 7.35 9.13
C ILE A 695 -17.20 6.86 10.40
N THR A 696 -17.43 5.60 10.76
CA THR A 696 -16.97 5.04 12.03
C THR A 696 -15.51 4.59 12.00
N HIS A 697 -14.95 4.30 10.83
CA HIS A 697 -13.58 3.82 10.67
C HIS A 697 -12.82 4.72 9.68
N PRO A 698 -12.21 5.82 10.14
CA PRO A 698 -11.37 6.65 9.27
C PRO A 698 -10.22 5.83 8.62
N ASP A 699 -9.74 4.81 9.34
CA ASP A 699 -8.70 3.85 8.98
C ASP A 699 -9.23 2.60 8.25
N LEU A 700 -10.43 2.64 7.66
CA LEU A 700 -11.11 1.47 7.08
C LEU A 700 -10.21 0.67 6.13
N VAL A 701 -9.49 1.33 5.23
CA VAL A 701 -8.62 0.65 4.25
C VAL A 701 -7.54 -0.16 4.96
N ARG A 702 -6.88 0.41 5.97
CA ARG A 702 -5.86 -0.30 6.77
C ARG A 702 -6.46 -1.49 7.51
N ARG A 703 -7.69 -1.36 8.02
CA ARG A 703 -8.40 -2.48 8.64
C ARG A 703 -8.62 -3.62 7.66
N VAL A 704 -9.04 -3.31 6.43
CA VAL A 704 -9.22 -4.32 5.37
C VAL A 704 -7.90 -4.99 5.00
N GLU A 705 -6.85 -4.19 4.75
CA GLU A 705 -5.51 -4.68 4.43
C GLU A 705 -4.95 -5.63 5.51
N HIS A 706 -5.40 -5.49 6.76
CA HIS A 706 -4.95 -6.30 7.90
C HIS A 706 -5.99 -7.29 8.42
N GLY A 707 -7.09 -7.50 7.70
CA GLY A 707 -8.16 -8.43 8.08
C GLY A 707 -8.81 -8.11 9.43
N LYS A 708 -8.87 -6.82 9.81
CA LYS A 708 -9.47 -6.35 11.07
C LYS A 708 -10.96 -6.08 10.91
N ALA A 709 -11.72 -6.44 11.93
CA ALA A 709 -13.15 -6.21 11.98
C ALA A 709 -13.49 -4.71 12.09
N LEU A 710 -14.59 -4.33 11.43
CA LEU A 710 -15.18 -2.98 11.46
C LEU A 710 -16.13 -2.85 12.67
N THR A 711 -15.56 -2.67 13.88
CA THR A 711 -16.27 -2.78 15.17
C THR A 711 -16.70 -1.46 15.81
N ASN A 712 -16.27 -0.30 15.29
CA ASN A 712 -16.66 1.00 15.83
C ASN A 712 -18.18 1.21 15.70
N THR A 713 -18.80 1.62 16.81
CA THR A 713 -20.25 1.87 16.87
C THR A 713 -20.55 3.31 16.45
N PRO A 714 -21.52 3.56 15.55
CA PRO A 714 -21.86 4.90 15.12
C PRO A 714 -22.54 5.70 16.23
N ASP A 715 -22.09 6.94 16.46
CA ASP A 715 -22.81 7.91 17.28
C ASP A 715 -23.96 8.51 16.44
N ILE A 716 -25.13 7.89 16.54
CA ILE A 716 -26.32 8.29 15.76
C ILE A 716 -26.82 9.67 16.18
N SER A 717 -26.70 10.04 17.46
CA SER A 717 -27.15 11.35 17.96
C SER A 717 -26.38 12.50 17.34
N HIS A 718 -25.08 12.32 17.10
CA HIS A 718 -24.22 13.34 16.51
C HIS A 718 -23.92 13.02 15.04
N LEU A 719 -24.76 12.24 14.33
CA LEU A 719 -24.48 11.87 12.95
C LEU A 719 -24.53 13.09 12.01
N GLN A 720 -25.47 14.01 12.22
CA GLN A 720 -25.59 15.34 11.59
C GLN A 720 -25.76 16.39 12.69
N THR A 721 -25.14 17.56 12.54
CA THR A 721 -25.35 18.68 13.48
C THR A 721 -26.59 19.50 13.07
N ASP A 722 -27.21 20.17 14.03
CA ASP A 722 -28.30 21.12 13.78
C ASP A 722 -27.86 22.59 14.01
N ASP A 723 -28.80 23.52 13.92
CA ASP A 723 -28.52 24.95 14.12
C ASP A 723 -28.27 25.32 15.60
N ASN A 724 -28.64 24.46 16.54
CA ASN A 724 -28.50 24.68 17.98
C ASN A 724 -27.18 24.13 18.54
N GLU A 725 -26.51 23.23 17.81
CA GLU A 725 -25.27 22.61 18.23
C GLU A 725 -24.07 23.55 18.08
N ARG A 726 -23.37 23.77 19.19
CA ARG A 726 -22.26 24.72 19.25
C ARG A 726 -20.98 24.15 18.60
N PRO A 727 -20.17 24.97 17.91
CA PRO A 727 -18.96 24.53 17.22
C PRO A 727 -17.97 23.72 18.08
N GLU A 728 -17.89 23.99 19.38
CA GLU A 728 -17.02 23.24 20.30
C GLU A 728 -17.33 21.74 20.40
N ASN A 729 -18.54 21.30 20.01
CA ASN A 729 -18.97 19.90 20.07
C ASN A 729 -18.88 19.17 18.72
N TRP A 730 -18.51 19.85 17.63
CA TRP A 730 -18.62 19.30 16.27
C TRP A 730 -17.71 18.10 15.99
N ALA A 731 -16.68 17.88 16.82
CA ALA A 731 -15.79 16.72 16.72
C ALA A 731 -16.50 15.41 17.08
N LYS A 732 -17.51 15.47 17.94
CA LYS A 732 -18.18 14.30 18.48
C LYS A 732 -18.94 13.53 17.40
N GLY A 733 -18.70 12.22 17.33
CA GLY A 733 -19.24 11.35 16.30
C GLY A 733 -18.75 11.69 14.88
N TYR A 734 -17.69 12.49 14.74
CA TYR A 734 -17.21 13.01 13.46
C TYR A 734 -15.72 12.70 13.23
N THR A 735 -14.82 13.26 14.04
CA THR A 735 -13.35 13.07 13.95
C THR A 735 -12.77 12.31 15.15
N ASP A 736 -13.60 11.94 16.12
CA ASP A 736 -13.24 11.35 17.42
C ASP A 736 -13.34 9.82 17.48
N TYR A 737 -13.59 9.15 16.35
CA TYR A 737 -13.68 7.69 16.32
C TYR A 737 -12.33 7.02 16.66
N PRO A 738 -12.35 5.89 17.41
CA PRO A 738 -11.15 5.09 17.68
C PRO A 738 -10.42 4.66 16.40
N ILE A 739 -9.09 4.65 16.45
CA ILE A 739 -8.21 4.26 15.34
C ILE A 739 -7.36 3.04 15.70
N LEU A 740 -6.83 2.39 14.68
CA LEU A 740 -5.85 1.31 14.79
C LEU A 740 -4.42 1.85 15.00
N ILE A 741 -3.68 1.25 15.92
CA ILE A 741 -2.22 1.34 16.07
C ILE A 741 -1.67 -0.09 16.06
N GLY A 742 -0.90 -0.43 15.02
CA GLY A 742 -0.59 -1.83 14.71
C GLY A 742 -1.88 -2.59 14.43
N ASP A 743 -2.21 -3.52 15.31
CA ASP A 743 -3.41 -4.36 15.27
C ASP A 743 -4.42 -4.02 16.37
N VAL A 744 -4.15 -3.01 17.18
CA VAL A 744 -4.92 -2.70 18.39
C VAL A 744 -5.71 -1.40 18.20
N THR A 745 -6.97 -1.38 18.63
CA THR A 745 -7.78 -0.15 18.61
C THR A 745 -7.51 0.65 19.88
N ILE A 746 -7.10 1.91 19.71
CA ILE A 746 -6.88 2.85 20.82
C ILE A 746 -8.07 3.80 20.96
N LYS A 747 -8.50 4.06 22.19
CA LYS A 747 -9.72 4.84 22.50
C LYS A 747 -9.55 6.35 22.41
N ASN A 748 -8.32 6.84 22.40
CA ASN A 748 -7.97 8.25 22.16
C ASN A 748 -6.51 8.32 21.68
N ARG A 749 -6.07 9.50 21.20
CA ARG A 749 -4.73 9.71 20.62
C ARG A 749 -3.67 10.14 21.65
N ILE A 750 -3.93 9.89 22.94
CA ILE A 750 -3.04 10.26 24.05
C ILE A 750 -2.32 9.01 24.56
N THR A 751 -1.00 9.01 24.45
CA THR A 751 -0.12 7.92 24.88
C THR A 751 0.64 8.32 26.13
N MET A 752 0.68 7.45 27.15
CA MET A 752 1.63 7.60 28.24
C MET A 752 3.01 7.16 27.74
N ALA A 753 3.96 8.10 27.67
CA ALA A 753 5.32 7.81 27.25
C ALA A 753 6.09 7.06 28.35
N ALA A 754 6.94 6.12 27.94
CA ALA A 754 7.82 5.39 28.85
C ALA A 754 8.67 6.32 29.74
N MET A 755 8.66 6.07 31.05
CA MET A 755 9.49 6.74 32.04
C MET A 755 9.92 5.75 33.12
N THR A 756 11.21 5.48 33.24
CA THR A 756 11.77 4.58 34.27
C THR A 756 11.57 5.16 35.66
N ARG A 757 10.86 4.44 36.53
CA ARG A 757 10.52 4.90 37.90
C ARG A 757 11.28 4.13 38.99
N SER A 758 11.90 3.02 38.61
CA SER A 758 12.77 2.21 39.49
C SER A 758 12.02 1.57 40.68
N ARG A 759 10.75 1.18 40.49
CA ARG A 759 9.85 0.64 41.55
C ARG A 759 9.69 -0.88 41.53
N SER A 760 10.56 -1.59 40.81
CA SER A 760 10.60 -3.05 40.84
C SER A 760 11.34 -3.55 42.09
N ASP A 761 11.01 -4.77 42.54
CA ASP A 761 11.78 -5.48 43.55
C ASP A 761 13.00 -6.09 42.86
N ASN A 762 14.15 -5.41 43.00
CA ASN A 762 15.34 -5.63 42.18
C ASN A 762 15.06 -5.42 40.68
N THR A 763 14.59 -6.44 39.96
CA THR A 763 14.17 -6.32 38.55
C THR A 763 12.76 -6.87 38.33
N TYR A 764 12.11 -7.38 39.37
CA TYR A 764 10.82 -8.06 39.29
C TYR A 764 9.67 -7.07 39.50
N PRO A 765 8.70 -6.98 38.57
CA PRO A 765 7.57 -6.06 38.71
C PRO A 765 6.76 -6.30 39.99
N THR A 766 6.19 -5.23 40.55
CA THR A 766 5.49 -5.25 41.85
C THR A 766 4.01 -4.86 41.74
N ASP A 767 3.23 -5.16 42.77
CA ASP A 767 1.82 -4.73 42.85
C ASP A 767 1.65 -3.20 42.87
N LEU A 768 2.66 -2.46 43.33
CA LEU A 768 2.65 -1.00 43.26
C LEU A 768 2.74 -0.50 41.81
N MET A 769 3.55 -1.17 40.97
CA MET A 769 3.58 -0.89 39.54
C MET A 769 2.24 -1.20 38.87
N LYS A 770 1.57 -2.29 39.28
CA LYS A 770 0.21 -2.63 38.82
C LYS A 770 -0.77 -1.48 39.08
N GLU A 771 -0.80 -0.96 40.30
CA GLU A 771 -1.65 0.18 40.65
C GLU A 771 -1.34 1.41 39.78
N PHE A 772 -0.05 1.72 39.59
CA PHE A 772 0.39 2.85 38.78
C PHE A 772 -0.14 2.80 37.33
N TYR A 773 -0.04 1.65 36.66
CA TYR A 773 -0.54 1.50 35.29
C TYR A 773 -2.08 1.45 35.23
N VAL A 774 -2.74 0.80 36.20
CA VAL A 774 -4.22 0.75 36.26
C VAL A 774 -4.83 2.14 36.43
N GLN A 775 -4.25 2.99 37.28
CA GLN A 775 -4.69 4.38 37.46
C GLN A 775 -4.71 5.20 36.14
N ARG A 776 -3.93 4.78 35.13
CA ARG A 776 -3.72 5.48 33.86
C ARG A 776 -4.32 4.74 32.67
N ALA A 777 -5.07 3.67 32.90
CA ALA A 777 -5.67 2.85 31.85
C ALA A 777 -6.62 3.62 30.92
N ASP A 778 -7.04 4.83 31.28
CA ASP A 778 -7.80 5.76 30.42
C ASP A 778 -6.99 6.33 29.24
N ALA A 779 -5.65 6.22 29.26
CA ALA A 779 -4.82 6.53 28.10
C ALA A 779 -5.23 5.68 26.89
N GLY A 780 -5.09 6.26 25.69
CA GLY A 780 -5.27 5.52 24.44
C GLY A 780 -4.27 4.37 24.33
N LEU A 781 -3.03 4.63 24.73
CA LEU A 781 -1.95 3.66 24.82
C LEU A 781 -1.07 3.94 26.04
N LEU A 782 -0.74 2.89 26.79
CA LEU A 782 0.32 2.92 27.80
C LEU A 782 1.59 2.34 27.19
N VAL A 783 2.70 3.06 27.27
CA VAL A 783 4.02 2.46 27.06
C VAL A 783 4.64 2.25 28.43
N SER A 784 5.04 1.01 28.72
CA SER A 784 5.69 0.68 29.99
C SER A 784 6.95 1.52 30.17
N GLU A 785 7.43 1.61 31.41
CA GLU A 785 8.81 2.00 31.63
C GLU A 785 9.80 1.07 30.92
N GLY A 786 11.05 1.52 30.76
CA GLY A 786 12.08 0.75 30.07
C GLY A 786 12.33 -0.61 30.71
N ILE A 787 12.05 -1.67 29.96
CA ILE A 787 12.20 -3.07 30.37
C ILE A 787 13.54 -3.59 29.87
N LEU A 788 14.39 -3.99 30.80
CA LEU A 788 15.69 -4.59 30.53
C LEU A 788 15.49 -5.97 29.87
N ILE A 789 16.09 -6.16 28.69
CA ILE A 789 15.95 -7.40 27.91
C ILE A 789 16.81 -8.55 28.44
N SER A 790 17.86 -8.23 29.20
CA SER A 790 18.78 -9.19 29.81
C SER A 790 19.43 -8.58 31.05
N ARG A 791 20.20 -9.37 31.79
CA ARG A 791 20.99 -8.89 32.94
C ARG A 791 22.10 -7.91 32.52
N GLN A 792 22.49 -7.95 31.26
CA GLN A 792 23.51 -7.08 30.70
C GLN A 792 22.92 -5.71 30.34
N GLY A 793 23.77 -4.68 30.35
CA GLY A 793 23.38 -3.37 29.84
C GLY A 793 22.42 -2.66 30.79
N THR A 794 22.71 -2.73 32.09
CA THR A 794 21.89 -2.17 33.15
C THR A 794 22.55 -0.93 33.75
N MET A 795 21.77 0.14 33.91
CA MET A 795 22.23 1.38 34.57
C MET A 795 21.36 1.79 35.77
N TRP A 796 20.10 1.32 35.82
CA TRP A 796 19.17 1.63 36.90
C TRP A 796 18.96 0.40 37.77
N PRO A 797 19.20 0.51 39.08
CA PRO A 797 19.27 -0.65 39.96
C PRO A 797 17.93 -1.35 40.18
N ARG A 798 16.82 -0.62 39.99
CA ARG A 798 15.46 -1.12 40.17
C ARG A 798 14.57 -0.99 38.93
N ALA A 799 15.19 -0.91 37.75
CA ALA A 799 14.45 -1.00 36.49
C ALA A 799 13.96 -2.45 36.28
N PRO A 800 12.72 -2.64 35.81
CA PRO A 800 12.19 -3.98 35.61
C PRO A 800 12.85 -4.71 34.43
N GLY A 801 12.93 -6.04 34.51
CA GLY A 801 13.47 -6.93 33.48
C GLY A 801 12.43 -7.84 32.82
N ILE A 802 12.84 -8.62 31.80
CA ILE A 802 11.99 -9.63 31.14
C ILE A 802 12.73 -10.82 30.49
N TRP A 803 13.67 -11.45 31.20
CA TRP A 803 14.45 -12.59 30.67
C TRP A 803 14.14 -13.95 31.30
N ASP A 804 13.31 -14.01 32.35
CA ASP A 804 12.92 -15.27 33.03
C ASP A 804 11.42 -15.31 33.35
N ASP A 805 10.93 -16.49 33.72
CA ASP A 805 9.49 -16.74 33.96
C ASP A 805 8.91 -15.91 35.11
N ARG A 806 9.71 -15.59 36.14
CA ARG A 806 9.25 -14.74 37.25
C ARG A 806 9.00 -13.30 36.79
N HIS A 807 9.80 -12.79 35.85
CA HIS A 807 9.49 -11.51 35.21
C HIS A 807 8.20 -11.58 34.39
N VAL A 808 7.99 -12.68 33.65
CA VAL A 808 6.76 -12.88 32.87
C VAL A 808 5.54 -12.88 33.78
N GLU A 809 5.56 -13.60 34.89
CA GLU A 809 4.45 -13.62 35.87
C GLU A 809 4.19 -12.23 36.48
N GLY A 810 5.25 -11.52 36.87
CA GLY A 810 5.12 -10.17 37.42
C GLY A 810 4.50 -9.18 36.45
N TRP A 811 4.94 -9.18 35.19
CA TRP A 811 4.34 -8.35 34.15
C TRP A 811 2.93 -8.80 33.78
N LYS A 812 2.65 -10.10 33.78
CA LYS A 812 1.32 -10.63 33.51
C LYS A 812 0.27 -10.14 34.51
N ASN A 813 0.63 -10.05 35.79
CA ASN A 813 -0.25 -9.48 36.81
C ASN A 813 -0.60 -8.00 36.52
N ILE A 814 0.32 -7.25 35.91
CA ILE A 814 0.11 -5.85 35.52
C ILE A 814 -0.76 -5.75 34.26
N THR A 815 -0.39 -6.44 33.18
CA THR A 815 -1.10 -6.40 31.89
C THR A 815 -2.54 -6.88 32.05
N ASP A 816 -2.78 -7.99 32.76
CA ASP A 816 -4.13 -8.51 33.02
C ASP A 816 -4.99 -7.48 33.79
N ALA A 817 -4.38 -6.68 34.69
CA ALA A 817 -5.09 -5.64 35.42
C ALA A 817 -5.39 -4.41 34.57
N VAL A 818 -4.46 -4.01 33.70
CA VAL A 818 -4.66 -2.92 32.72
C VAL A 818 -5.77 -3.29 31.74
N HIS A 819 -5.78 -4.53 31.22
CA HIS A 819 -6.83 -5.01 30.31
C HIS A 819 -8.20 -5.06 30.98
N ARG A 820 -8.29 -5.50 32.25
CA ARG A 820 -9.54 -5.43 33.02
C ARG A 820 -10.05 -4.00 33.21
N ALA A 821 -9.16 -3.02 33.26
CA ALA A 821 -9.49 -1.60 33.29
C ALA A 821 -9.75 -0.99 31.89
N GLY A 822 -9.71 -1.81 30.82
CA GLY A 822 -9.92 -1.38 29.44
C GLY A 822 -8.77 -0.55 28.85
N GLY A 823 -7.55 -0.73 29.34
CA GLY A 823 -6.34 -0.09 28.80
C GLY A 823 -5.59 -0.99 27.81
N VAL A 824 -4.74 -0.39 26.99
CA VAL A 824 -3.80 -1.06 26.06
C VAL A 824 -2.39 -0.75 26.52
N ILE A 825 -1.49 -1.75 26.55
CA ILE A 825 -0.12 -1.56 27.05
C ILE A 825 0.96 -2.23 26.17
N TYR A 826 1.98 -1.45 25.81
CA TYR A 826 3.16 -1.89 25.08
C TYR A 826 4.37 -1.96 26.01
N ALA A 827 5.19 -2.99 25.84
CA ALA A 827 6.46 -3.15 26.55
C ALA A 827 7.57 -2.36 25.86
N GLN A 828 8.18 -1.37 26.52
CA GLN A 828 9.37 -0.71 25.97
C GLN A 828 10.62 -1.56 26.22
N LEU A 829 11.14 -2.21 25.19
CA LEU A 829 12.33 -3.04 25.28
C LEU A 829 13.61 -2.20 25.21
N TRP A 830 14.52 -2.44 26.15
CA TRP A 830 15.60 -1.52 26.43
C TRP A 830 16.94 -2.20 26.77
N HIS A 831 18.02 -1.64 26.23
CA HIS A 831 19.41 -1.98 26.55
C HIS A 831 20.28 -0.71 26.54
N VAL A 832 21.00 -0.43 27.62
CA VAL A 832 21.63 0.89 27.81
C VAL A 832 23.00 1.07 27.12
N GLY A 833 23.63 -0.03 26.70
CA GLY A 833 24.91 0.00 25.96
C GLY A 833 26.06 0.58 26.79
N ARG A 834 26.82 1.54 26.24
CA ARG A 834 27.98 2.19 26.89
C ARG A 834 27.67 2.94 28.20
N LEU A 835 26.41 3.01 28.60
CA LEU A 835 25.93 3.66 29.82
C LEU A 835 25.76 2.70 31.00
N ALA A 836 26.15 1.43 30.85
CA ALA A 836 26.19 0.49 31.97
C ALA A 836 27.50 0.61 32.75
N HIS A 837 27.51 0.14 33.99
CA HIS A 837 28.73 0.08 34.83
C HIS A 837 28.98 -1.37 35.28
N PRO A 838 30.24 -1.85 35.28
CA PRO A 838 30.59 -3.18 35.79
C PRO A 838 30.15 -3.38 37.24
N ASP A 839 30.06 -2.29 38.02
CA ASP A 839 29.63 -2.37 39.42
C ASP A 839 28.13 -2.48 39.67
N MET A 840 27.28 -2.30 38.65
CA MET A 840 25.84 -2.51 38.82
C MET A 840 25.56 -3.99 39.11
N LEU A 841 24.70 -4.27 40.09
CA LEU A 841 24.41 -5.64 40.54
C LEU A 841 24.10 -6.59 39.37
N GLN A 842 23.18 -6.20 38.48
CA GLN A 842 22.79 -7.05 37.36
C GLN A 842 23.92 -7.23 36.33
N GLN A 843 24.72 -6.17 36.07
CA GLN A 843 25.90 -6.27 35.22
C GLN A 843 26.97 -7.21 35.84
N LYS A 844 27.19 -7.17 37.16
CA LYS A 844 28.05 -8.14 37.87
C LYS A 844 27.54 -9.56 37.69
N LEU A 845 26.24 -9.77 37.91
CA LEU A 845 25.61 -11.09 37.80
C LEU A 845 25.62 -11.62 36.36
N ALA A 846 25.59 -10.74 35.35
CA ALA A 846 25.72 -11.13 33.94
C ALA A 846 27.12 -11.72 33.64
N GLY A 847 28.16 -11.32 34.38
CA GLY A 847 29.52 -11.79 34.18
C GLY A 847 30.13 -11.35 32.84
N THR A 848 29.56 -10.33 32.19
CA THR A 848 30.00 -9.80 30.89
C THR A 848 30.57 -8.39 31.03
N PRO A 849 31.45 -7.95 30.11
CA PRO A 849 31.86 -6.56 30.07
C PRO A 849 30.70 -5.64 29.64
N VAL A 850 30.85 -4.35 29.85
CA VAL A 850 29.93 -3.34 29.31
C VAL A 850 30.10 -3.32 27.79
N TYR A 851 29.02 -3.52 27.04
CA TYR A 851 29.04 -3.61 25.58
C TYR A 851 28.54 -2.33 24.89
N ALA A 852 29.15 -2.03 23.75
CA ALA A 852 28.81 -0.91 22.88
C ALA A 852 29.20 -1.22 21.41
N PRO A 853 28.71 -0.46 20.42
CA PRO A 853 29.16 -0.62 19.03
C PRO A 853 30.67 -0.43 18.85
N SER A 854 31.30 0.44 19.64
CA SER A 854 32.76 0.65 19.67
C SER A 854 33.25 0.95 21.08
N ALA A 855 34.57 0.82 21.30
CA ALA A 855 35.23 1.08 22.58
C ALA A 855 35.35 2.59 22.92
N VAL A 856 34.22 3.31 22.92
CA VAL A 856 34.12 4.75 23.15
C VAL A 856 33.32 5.02 24.42
N ALA A 857 33.97 5.49 25.48
CA ALA A 857 33.30 5.90 26.71
C ALA A 857 32.42 7.14 26.47
N ALA A 858 31.25 7.20 27.12
CA ALA A 858 30.44 8.42 27.13
C ALA A 858 31.05 9.47 28.07
N ARG A 859 30.96 10.76 27.72
CA ARG A 859 31.43 11.87 28.56
C ARG A 859 30.33 12.44 29.45
N GLY A 860 30.74 13.17 30.49
CA GLY A 860 29.87 14.06 31.26
C GLY A 860 28.83 13.40 32.18
N GLY A 861 28.84 12.07 32.39
CA GLY A 861 27.89 11.40 33.29
C GLY A 861 28.51 10.78 34.54
N ILE A 862 27.66 10.63 35.56
CA ILE A 862 27.95 10.01 36.86
C ILE A 862 26.89 8.93 37.18
N PHE A 863 27.32 7.79 37.70
CA PHE A 863 26.41 6.75 38.22
C PHE A 863 25.94 7.11 39.62
N ARG A 864 24.81 7.81 39.71
CA ARG A 864 24.25 8.29 40.98
C ARG A 864 23.84 7.18 41.94
N SER A 865 23.61 5.97 41.44
CA SER A 865 23.22 4.80 42.23
C SER A 865 24.39 4.04 42.86
N LEU A 866 25.62 4.28 42.42
CA LEU A 866 26.80 3.56 42.93
C LEU A 866 27.54 4.38 44.00
N PRO A 867 28.15 3.72 45.01
CA PRO A 867 28.99 4.40 45.99
C PRO A 867 30.09 5.23 45.33
N GLY A 868 30.26 6.48 45.75
CA GLY A 868 31.27 7.40 45.20
C GLY A 868 30.94 7.98 43.82
N THR A 869 29.77 7.68 43.25
CA THR A 869 29.26 8.21 41.98
C THR A 869 30.28 8.18 40.82
N PRO A 870 30.81 6.99 40.46
CA PRO A 870 31.82 6.85 39.42
C PRO A 870 31.30 7.33 38.05
N GLY A 871 32.23 7.72 37.17
CA GLY A 871 31.92 8.06 35.79
C GLY A 871 31.62 6.83 34.91
N TYR A 872 31.36 7.07 33.63
CA TYR A 872 31.24 5.99 32.64
C TYR A 872 32.58 5.29 32.39
N VAL A 873 32.52 3.99 32.12
CA VAL A 873 33.69 3.17 31.78
C VAL A 873 33.88 3.07 30.27
N THR A 874 35.10 2.75 29.83
CA THR A 874 35.33 2.35 28.43
C THR A 874 34.66 1.01 28.17
N PRO A 875 33.69 0.94 27.23
CA PRO A 875 33.01 -0.31 26.91
C PRO A 875 33.92 -1.22 26.07
N THR A 876 33.56 -2.50 26.01
CA THR A 876 34.07 -3.46 25.03
C THR A 876 33.21 -3.39 23.76
N GLU A 877 33.86 -3.36 22.60
CA GLU A 877 33.18 -3.46 21.32
C GLU A 877 32.44 -4.81 21.19
N ILE A 878 31.20 -4.79 20.72
CA ILE A 878 30.41 -6.01 20.50
C ILE A 878 30.97 -6.77 19.30
N ASN A 879 31.50 -7.98 19.52
CA ASN A 879 32.02 -8.84 18.46
C ASN A 879 30.92 -9.61 17.70
N ASN A 880 29.77 -9.84 18.34
CA ASN A 880 28.65 -10.61 17.78
C ASN A 880 27.32 -9.90 18.09
N PRO A 881 26.97 -8.84 17.35
CA PRO A 881 25.70 -8.11 17.54
C PRO A 881 24.46 -9.00 17.47
N GLU A 882 24.54 -10.11 16.73
CA GLU A 882 23.47 -11.09 16.57
C GLU A 882 23.08 -11.75 17.91
N LYS A 883 24.00 -11.86 18.88
CA LYS A 883 23.69 -12.33 20.23
C LYS A 883 22.74 -11.37 20.96
N VAL A 884 22.97 -10.07 20.86
CA VAL A 884 22.11 -9.06 21.48
C VAL A 884 20.74 -9.01 20.77
N ILE A 885 20.73 -9.18 19.44
CA ILE A 885 19.48 -9.33 18.67
C ILE A 885 18.67 -10.55 19.17
N ALA A 886 19.32 -11.66 19.48
CA ALA A 886 18.66 -12.83 20.06
C ALA A 886 18.09 -12.56 21.47
N GLU A 887 18.71 -11.70 22.27
CA GLU A 887 18.17 -11.28 23.57
C GLU A 887 16.91 -10.42 23.41
N PHE A 888 16.87 -9.50 22.43
CA PHE A 888 15.66 -8.77 22.08
C PHE A 888 14.52 -9.71 21.63
N ARG A 889 14.84 -10.73 20.84
CA ARG A 889 13.88 -11.78 20.43
C ARG A 889 13.31 -12.51 21.64
N LEU A 890 14.15 -12.95 22.58
CA LEU A 890 13.69 -13.61 23.80
C LEU A 890 12.81 -12.70 24.65
N ALA A 891 13.21 -11.44 24.82
CA ALA A 891 12.42 -10.45 25.55
C ALA A 891 11.05 -10.21 24.90
N ALA A 892 10.95 -10.21 23.57
CA ALA A 892 9.68 -10.12 22.85
C ALA A 892 8.79 -11.35 23.12
N ILE A 893 9.34 -12.56 23.02
CA ILE A 893 8.61 -13.80 23.33
C ILE A 893 8.06 -13.74 24.76
N ASN A 894 8.88 -13.30 25.71
CA ASN A 894 8.48 -13.18 27.10
C ASN A 894 7.44 -12.08 27.33
N ALA A 895 7.56 -10.93 26.65
CA ALA A 895 6.54 -9.88 26.67
C ALA A 895 5.20 -10.39 26.15
N LYS A 896 5.20 -11.18 25.06
CA LYS A 896 3.98 -11.78 24.52
C LYS A 896 3.32 -12.73 25.53
N LYS A 897 4.13 -13.59 26.18
CA LYS A 897 3.65 -14.46 27.27
C LYS A 897 3.11 -13.67 28.47
N ALA A 898 3.71 -12.51 28.76
CA ALA A 898 3.26 -11.61 29.81
C ALA A 898 1.98 -10.86 29.45
N GLY A 899 1.41 -11.04 28.25
CA GLY A 899 0.15 -10.42 27.86
C GLY A 899 0.27 -8.96 27.41
N PHE A 900 1.46 -8.48 27.03
CA PHE A 900 1.56 -7.18 26.38
C PHE A 900 0.87 -7.19 25.01
N ASP A 901 0.25 -6.07 24.64
CA ASP A 901 -0.42 -5.90 23.35
C ASP A 901 0.59 -5.73 22.21
N GLY A 902 1.75 -5.15 22.54
CA GLY A 902 2.87 -4.92 21.63
C GLY A 902 4.17 -4.57 22.34
N VAL A 903 5.19 -4.23 21.56
CA VAL A 903 6.52 -3.81 22.05
C VAL A 903 6.97 -2.52 21.38
N GLU A 904 7.65 -1.65 22.12
CA GLU A 904 8.34 -0.46 21.60
C GLU A 904 9.85 -0.64 21.76
N LEU A 905 10.61 -0.55 20.67
CA LEU A 905 12.07 -0.56 20.71
C LEU A 905 12.59 0.81 21.14
N GLN A 906 13.34 0.88 22.24
CA GLN A 906 14.02 2.12 22.63
C GLN A 906 15.27 2.35 21.79
N ALA A 907 15.16 3.19 20.75
CA ALA A 907 16.24 3.57 19.84
C ALA A 907 16.65 5.05 19.92
N GLY A 908 16.19 5.77 20.94
CA GLY A 908 16.54 7.17 21.20
C GLY A 908 17.36 7.35 22.47
N ASN A 909 17.66 8.62 22.81
CA ASN A 909 18.27 9.04 24.08
C ASN A 909 19.65 8.41 24.40
N GLY A 910 20.37 8.00 23.36
CA GLY A 910 21.76 7.52 23.48
C GLY A 910 21.91 6.13 24.07
N TYR A 911 20.86 5.32 24.05
CA TYR A 911 20.91 3.89 24.40
C TYR A 911 21.42 3.03 23.24
N LEU A 912 21.63 1.73 23.46
CA LEU A 912 22.46 0.91 22.57
C LEU A 912 22.10 1.01 21.08
N VAL A 913 20.81 0.96 20.74
CA VAL A 913 20.38 1.06 19.34
C VAL A 913 20.67 2.44 18.75
N HIS A 914 20.48 3.51 19.53
CA HIS A 914 20.89 4.87 19.12
C HIS A 914 22.41 4.97 18.97
N GLN A 915 23.18 4.28 19.81
CA GLN A 915 24.64 4.28 19.74
C GLN A 915 25.14 3.67 18.42
N PHE A 916 24.46 2.65 17.89
CA PHE A 916 24.79 2.11 16.55
C PHE A 916 24.46 3.12 15.44
N LEU A 917 23.36 3.85 15.57
CA LEU A 917 22.93 4.86 14.61
C LEU A 917 23.85 6.07 14.55
N ASP A 918 24.50 6.45 15.65
CA ASP A 918 25.29 7.68 15.76
C ASP A 918 26.79 7.43 15.53
N ASN A 919 27.39 8.17 14.58
CA ASN A 919 28.80 8.01 14.22
C ASN A 919 29.78 8.54 15.26
N THR A 920 29.33 9.25 16.30
CA THR A 920 30.15 9.67 17.45
C THR A 920 30.34 8.56 18.48
N SER A 921 29.53 7.50 18.41
CA SER A 921 29.63 6.32 19.28
C SER A 921 29.93 5.02 18.53
N ASN A 922 29.69 4.96 17.22
CA ASN A 922 29.95 3.80 16.38
C ASN A 922 31.03 4.11 15.34
N HIS A 923 32.25 3.65 15.60
CA HIS A 923 33.42 3.80 14.73
C HIS A 923 33.73 2.53 13.93
N ARG A 924 32.79 1.57 13.87
CA ARG A 924 33.01 0.31 13.16
C ARG A 924 33.12 0.56 11.66
N THR A 925 33.90 -0.29 10.99
CA THR A 925 34.07 -0.29 9.54
C THR A 925 33.47 -1.53 8.86
N ASP A 926 32.84 -2.40 9.64
CA ASP A 926 32.16 -3.60 9.16
C ASP A 926 30.69 -3.30 8.78
N ARG A 927 29.89 -4.36 8.57
CA ARG A 927 28.47 -4.25 8.18
C ARG A 927 27.58 -3.54 9.21
N TRP A 928 28.09 -3.21 10.39
CA TRP A 928 27.38 -2.58 11.49
C TRP A 928 27.79 -1.12 11.73
N GLY A 929 28.71 -0.56 10.93
CA GLY A 929 29.11 0.84 11.00
C GLY A 929 29.58 1.42 9.67
N GLY A 930 30.17 2.61 9.74
CA GLY A 930 30.55 3.39 8.57
C GLY A 930 29.34 4.07 7.95
N SER A 931 28.79 3.50 6.87
CA SER A 931 27.67 4.11 6.16
C SER A 931 26.40 4.14 7.01
N LYS A 932 25.48 5.08 6.70
CA LYS A 932 24.18 5.19 7.39
C LYS A 932 23.35 3.91 7.29
N GLU A 933 23.42 3.19 6.17
CA GLU A 933 22.74 1.91 5.94
C GLU A 933 23.26 0.83 6.90
N ASN A 934 24.59 0.74 7.06
CA ASN A 934 25.20 -0.22 7.98
C ASN A 934 24.95 0.15 9.45
N ARG A 935 25.01 1.43 9.81
CA ARG A 935 24.67 1.92 11.17
C ARG A 935 23.21 1.63 11.53
N ALA A 936 22.29 1.79 10.58
CA ALA A 936 20.86 1.51 10.78
C ALA A 936 20.52 0.01 10.82
N ARG A 937 21.36 -0.84 10.24
CA ARG A 937 21.15 -2.29 10.15
C ARG A 937 20.80 -2.93 11.50
N PHE A 938 21.49 -2.53 12.58
CA PHE A 938 21.25 -3.08 13.91
C PHE A 938 19.82 -2.85 14.39
N ALA A 939 19.29 -1.65 14.21
CA ALA A 939 17.89 -1.34 14.54
C ALA A 939 16.92 -2.17 13.69
N PHE A 940 17.14 -2.26 12.38
CA PHE A 940 16.26 -3.02 11.48
C PHE A 940 16.25 -4.52 11.75
N GLU A 941 17.40 -5.11 12.07
CA GLU A 941 17.45 -6.53 12.42
C GLU A 941 16.73 -6.80 13.76
N ILE A 942 16.84 -5.90 14.74
CA ILE A 942 16.03 -6.00 15.97
C ILE A 942 14.54 -5.90 15.63
N LEU A 943 14.11 -4.88 14.89
CA LEU A 943 12.70 -4.72 14.53
C LEU A 943 12.13 -5.96 13.85
N ARG A 944 12.86 -6.57 12.90
CA ARG A 944 12.43 -7.81 12.23
C ARG A 944 12.21 -8.95 13.22
N VAL A 945 13.13 -9.19 14.16
CA VAL A 945 12.96 -10.27 15.14
C VAL A 945 11.83 -9.99 16.14
N LEU A 946 11.56 -8.72 16.45
CA LEU A 946 10.38 -8.34 17.24
C LEU A 946 9.08 -8.63 16.46
N GLN A 947 9.04 -8.33 15.15
CA GLN A 947 7.88 -8.54 14.29
C GLN A 947 7.57 -10.03 14.07
N GLU A 948 8.57 -10.91 14.12
CA GLU A 948 8.33 -12.36 14.14
C GLU A 948 7.45 -12.82 15.32
N THR A 949 7.43 -12.06 16.43
CA THR A 949 6.60 -12.38 17.62
C THR A 949 5.31 -11.57 17.67
N PHE A 950 5.38 -10.28 17.35
CA PHE A 950 4.26 -9.34 17.54
C PHE A 950 3.57 -8.92 16.25
N GLY A 951 4.02 -9.40 15.08
CA GLY A 951 3.54 -8.91 13.80
C GLY A 951 3.73 -7.40 13.70
N GLN A 952 2.67 -6.66 13.40
CA GLN A 952 2.70 -5.21 13.29
C GLN A 952 2.66 -4.48 14.65
N ASN A 953 2.46 -5.17 15.77
CA ASN A 953 2.47 -4.56 17.12
C ASN A 953 3.87 -4.24 17.65
N VAL A 954 4.76 -3.81 16.76
CA VAL A 954 6.11 -3.37 17.05
C VAL A 954 6.23 -1.90 16.72
N ALA A 955 6.71 -1.12 17.67
CA ALA A 955 6.95 0.31 17.53
C ALA A 955 8.41 0.64 17.81
N ILE A 956 8.82 1.88 17.54
CA ILE A 956 10.16 2.37 17.83
C ILE A 956 10.12 3.79 18.37
N LYS A 957 10.94 4.08 19.39
CA LYS A 957 11.15 5.43 19.92
C LYS A 957 12.50 5.98 19.49
N VAL A 958 12.51 7.17 18.91
CA VAL A 958 13.66 7.76 18.22
C VAL A 958 13.87 9.21 18.65
N THR A 959 15.13 9.64 18.80
CA THR A 959 15.49 11.01 19.21
C THR A 959 16.57 11.59 18.27
N PRO A 960 16.21 12.06 17.05
CA PRO A 960 17.21 12.42 16.04
C PRO A 960 18.15 13.55 16.46
N THR A 961 17.63 14.56 17.16
CA THR A 961 18.34 15.81 17.44
C THR A 961 18.71 15.98 18.91
N GLY A 962 18.56 14.92 19.72
CA GLY A 962 18.85 14.96 21.16
C GLY A 962 20.32 14.70 21.49
N GLY A 963 20.88 15.48 22.42
CA GLY A 963 22.25 15.33 22.90
C GLY A 963 22.41 14.42 24.13
N TYR A 964 21.31 13.88 24.65
CA TYR A 964 21.29 13.10 25.89
C TYR A 964 22.23 11.90 25.82
N ASN A 965 22.99 11.64 26.90
CA ASN A 965 23.98 10.56 26.98
C ASN A 965 25.15 10.64 25.97
N ASP A 966 25.65 11.87 25.75
CA ASP A 966 26.81 12.19 24.88
C ASP A 966 26.63 11.77 23.42
N MET A 967 25.42 11.93 22.91
CA MET A 967 25.12 11.82 21.47
C MET A 967 25.27 13.18 20.81
N GLY A 968 25.55 13.25 19.51
CA GLY A 968 25.72 14.57 18.88
C GLY A 968 26.47 14.54 17.56
N MET A 969 25.89 13.86 16.56
CA MET A 969 26.31 13.99 15.17
C MET A 969 26.15 15.44 14.68
N PRO A 970 26.96 15.90 13.72
CA PRO A 970 26.69 17.16 13.00
C PRO A 970 25.28 17.16 12.38
N LEU A 971 24.67 18.35 12.23
CA LEU A 971 23.30 18.46 11.71
C LEU A 971 23.15 17.83 10.33
N GLU A 972 24.04 18.13 9.38
CA GLU A 972 23.97 17.57 8.02
C GLU A 972 23.94 16.03 8.02
N GLU A 973 24.84 15.41 8.79
CA GLU A 973 24.90 13.96 8.96
C GLU A 973 23.66 13.40 9.66
N THR A 974 23.13 14.13 10.66
CA THR A 974 21.88 13.78 11.35
C THR A 974 20.72 13.74 10.38
N LEU A 975 20.58 14.78 9.53
CA LEU A 975 19.53 14.86 8.53
C LEU A 975 19.64 13.73 7.52
N ASP A 976 20.83 13.46 6.99
CA ASP A 976 21.06 12.40 6.00
C ASP A 976 20.76 11.00 6.59
N THR A 977 21.28 10.73 7.79
CA THR A 977 21.07 9.44 8.49
C THR A 977 19.60 9.20 8.77
N TYR A 978 18.89 10.18 9.34
CA TYR A 978 17.50 10.00 9.76
C TYR A 978 16.49 10.09 8.62
N LYS A 979 16.76 10.81 7.53
CA LYS A 979 15.93 10.74 6.31
C LYS A 979 15.91 9.32 5.74
N TYR A 980 17.09 8.69 5.63
CA TYR A 980 17.20 7.29 5.25
C TYR A 980 16.47 6.40 6.26
N PHE A 981 16.77 6.58 7.56
CA PHE A 981 16.22 5.73 8.62
C PHE A 981 14.69 5.77 8.64
N PHE A 982 14.06 6.95 8.61
CA PHE A 982 12.61 7.07 8.61
C PHE A 982 11.96 6.53 7.33
N SER A 983 12.59 6.72 6.16
CA SER A 983 12.09 6.13 4.91
C SER A 983 12.03 4.60 4.97
N GLU A 984 13.03 3.98 5.59
CA GLU A 984 13.05 2.52 5.76
C GLU A 984 12.06 2.08 6.85
N LEU A 985 11.99 2.79 7.99
CA LEU A 985 11.03 2.50 9.06
C LEU A 985 9.58 2.56 8.54
N ASP A 986 9.24 3.55 7.71
CA ASP A 986 7.91 3.71 7.13
C ASP A 986 7.48 2.52 6.25
N ASN A 987 8.46 1.76 5.75
CA ASN A 987 8.24 0.58 4.93
C ASN A 987 8.16 -0.73 5.73
N LEU A 988 8.42 -0.72 7.04
CA LEU A 988 8.41 -1.92 7.88
C LEU A 988 7.01 -2.28 8.41
N GLY A 989 6.01 -1.40 8.30
CA GLY A 989 4.67 -1.65 8.85
C GLY A 989 4.69 -1.72 10.38
N LEU A 990 5.32 -0.73 11.01
CA LEU A 990 5.35 -0.61 12.47
C LEU A 990 4.01 -0.09 12.99
N ALA A 991 3.68 -0.41 14.24
CA ALA A 991 2.49 0.09 14.91
C ALA A 991 2.51 1.63 14.97
N TYR A 992 3.66 2.20 15.33
CA TYR A 992 3.91 3.63 15.34
C TYR A 992 5.41 3.94 15.45
N ILE A 993 5.78 5.17 15.09
CA ILE A 993 7.07 5.80 15.41
C ILE A 993 6.83 6.85 16.48
N ASN A 994 7.53 6.73 17.61
CA ASN A 994 7.50 7.69 18.70
C ASN A 994 8.70 8.65 18.57
N LEU A 995 8.44 9.80 17.97
CA LEU A 995 9.46 10.78 17.64
C LEU A 995 9.60 11.81 18.77
N ILE A 996 10.81 11.92 19.33
CA ILE A 996 11.10 12.93 20.35
C ILE A 996 11.67 14.18 19.67
N ARG A 997 11.01 15.33 19.86
CA ARG A 997 11.55 16.64 19.46
C ARG A 997 12.58 17.17 20.45
N TYR A 998 13.43 18.08 19.98
CA TYR A 998 14.36 18.79 20.85
C TYR A 998 13.61 19.53 21.96
N THR A 999 14.01 19.31 23.22
CA THR A 999 13.49 20.03 24.39
C THR A 999 14.67 20.61 25.16
N ALA A 1000 14.75 21.95 25.22
CA ALA A 1000 15.83 22.64 25.92
C ALA A 1000 15.86 22.26 27.42
N GLY A 1001 17.07 22.06 27.95
CA GLY A 1001 17.33 21.87 29.38
C GLY A 1001 17.21 20.44 29.94
N VAL A 1002 16.20 19.65 29.55
CA VAL A 1002 15.95 18.32 30.16
C VAL A 1002 16.71 17.18 29.46
N LEU A 1003 16.93 17.28 28.14
CA LEU A 1003 17.51 16.21 27.31
C LEU A 1003 18.76 16.64 26.53
N ASP A 1004 19.37 17.77 26.90
CA ASP A 1004 20.53 18.34 26.21
C ASP A 1004 21.62 18.72 27.23
N PRO A 1005 22.48 17.76 27.63
CA PRO A 1005 23.53 18.02 28.59
C PRO A 1005 24.61 18.92 27.99
N VAL A 1006 25.14 19.83 28.80
CA VAL A 1006 26.35 20.58 28.47
C VAL A 1006 27.56 19.71 28.77
N ILE A 1007 28.25 19.27 27.72
CA ILE A 1007 29.48 18.46 27.81
C ILE A 1007 30.62 19.32 27.27
N ASP A 1008 31.69 19.46 28.06
CA ASP A 1008 32.85 20.29 27.71
C ASP A 1008 32.48 21.75 27.36
N GLY A 1009 31.41 22.29 27.97
CA GLY A 1009 30.94 23.66 27.73
C GLY A 1009 30.05 23.84 26.49
N VAL A 1010 29.69 22.76 25.79
CA VAL A 1010 28.90 22.82 24.54
C VAL A 1010 27.64 21.96 24.66
N HIS A 1011 26.52 22.49 24.15
CA HIS A 1011 25.28 21.72 23.96
C HIS A 1011 25.47 20.70 22.84
N ARG A 1012 25.05 19.46 23.09
CA ARG A 1012 25.25 18.36 22.13
C ARG A 1012 24.01 18.12 21.27
N GLY A 1013 22.83 18.52 21.75
CA GLY A 1013 21.59 18.49 20.99
C GLY A 1013 21.50 19.65 19.99
N ILE A 1014 20.66 19.47 18.98
CA ILE A 1014 20.47 20.44 17.91
C ILE A 1014 19.03 20.94 17.94
N LYS A 1015 18.84 22.26 18.05
CA LYS A 1015 17.53 22.86 17.91
C LYS A 1015 17.10 22.80 16.44
N HIS A 1016 16.17 21.91 16.13
CA HIS A 1016 15.69 21.69 14.77
C HIS A 1016 14.26 21.14 14.78
N ASP A 1017 13.46 21.53 13.79
CA ASP A 1017 12.08 21.07 13.65
C ASP A 1017 12.07 19.67 13.02
N VAL A 1018 11.78 18.67 13.84
CA VAL A 1018 11.76 17.27 13.42
C VAL A 1018 10.48 16.90 12.68
N ILE A 1019 9.38 17.63 12.85
CA ILE A 1019 8.10 17.34 12.19
C ILE A 1019 8.19 17.81 10.75
N GLU A 1020 8.54 19.08 10.54
CA GLU A 1020 8.71 19.68 9.21
C GLU A 1020 9.69 18.85 8.37
N THR A 1021 10.76 18.38 9.00
CA THR A 1021 11.84 17.66 8.32
C THR A 1021 11.50 16.22 7.97
N TYR A 1022 10.87 15.48 8.90
CA TYR A 1022 10.74 14.02 8.77
C TYR A 1022 9.34 13.53 8.44
N ARG A 1023 8.27 14.32 8.63
CA ARG A 1023 6.89 13.86 8.35
C ARG A 1023 6.72 13.40 6.90
N SER A 1024 7.32 14.08 5.94
CA SER A 1024 7.25 13.70 4.52
C SER A 1024 7.88 12.33 4.19
N PHE A 1025 8.71 11.79 5.09
CA PHE A 1025 9.34 10.46 5.00
C PHE A 1025 8.58 9.38 5.81
N ILE A 1026 7.59 9.78 6.62
CA ILE A 1026 6.77 8.90 7.46
C ILE A 1026 5.31 9.07 7.01
N ARG A 1027 4.93 8.33 5.96
CA ARG A 1027 3.62 8.47 5.31
C ARG A 1027 2.64 7.38 5.70
N LYS A 1028 3.14 6.16 5.94
CA LYS A 1028 2.34 4.95 6.18
C LYS A 1028 2.21 4.67 7.67
N THR A 1029 3.27 4.91 8.42
CA THR A 1029 3.37 4.55 9.83
C THR A 1029 2.84 5.69 10.71
N PRO A 1030 1.93 5.41 11.67
CA PRO A 1030 1.47 6.41 12.61
C PRO A 1030 2.62 7.10 13.37
N LEU A 1031 2.60 8.42 13.43
CA LEU A 1031 3.60 9.24 14.12
C LEU A 1031 3.07 9.74 15.46
N ILE A 1032 3.68 9.29 16.56
CA ILE A 1032 3.41 9.81 17.91
C ILE A 1032 4.51 10.80 18.25
N LEU A 1033 4.13 12.05 18.55
CA LEU A 1033 5.09 13.08 18.93
C LEU A 1033 5.29 13.13 20.45
N ASN A 1034 6.55 13.16 20.87
CA ASN A 1034 6.96 13.28 22.26
C ASN A 1034 7.99 14.42 22.41
N GLY A 1035 8.35 14.78 23.65
CA GLY A 1035 9.28 15.89 23.94
C GLY A 1035 8.56 17.17 24.39
N GLY A 1036 7.85 17.10 25.51
CA GLY A 1036 7.23 18.26 26.16
C GLY A 1036 5.95 18.79 25.51
N ILE A 1037 5.28 17.99 24.68
CA ILE A 1037 4.00 18.36 24.06
C ILE A 1037 2.86 18.39 25.08
N LEU A 1038 1.97 19.38 24.96
CA LEU A 1038 0.76 19.51 25.76
C LEU A 1038 -0.48 19.10 24.95
N PRO A 1039 -1.59 18.68 25.62
CA PRO A 1039 -2.80 18.24 24.92
C PRO A 1039 -3.36 19.24 23.90
N ALA A 1040 -3.35 20.54 24.21
CA ALA A 1040 -3.87 21.57 23.30
C ALA A 1040 -3.05 21.68 22.00
N GLU A 1041 -1.72 21.72 22.12
CA GLU A 1041 -0.80 21.70 20.97
C GLU A 1041 -0.95 20.39 20.18
N GLY A 1042 -1.10 19.26 20.88
CA GLY A 1042 -1.32 17.96 20.27
C GLY A 1042 -2.59 17.90 19.42
N ALA A 1043 -3.70 18.46 19.91
CA ALA A 1043 -4.95 18.52 19.17
C ALA A 1043 -4.79 19.30 17.85
N GLU A 1044 -4.08 20.42 17.87
CA GLU A 1044 -3.79 21.20 16.66
C GLU A 1044 -2.99 20.39 15.64
N LEU A 1045 -1.88 19.77 16.05
CA LEU A 1045 -1.01 19.00 15.16
C LEU A 1045 -1.69 17.73 14.60
N VAL A 1046 -2.54 17.08 15.38
CA VAL A 1046 -3.36 15.94 14.93
C VAL A 1046 -4.39 16.41 13.91
N SER A 1047 -5.09 17.53 14.17
CA SER A 1047 -6.12 18.06 13.26
C SER A 1047 -5.54 18.52 11.92
N SER A 1048 -4.28 18.98 11.91
CA SER A 1048 -3.55 19.30 10.69
C SER A 1048 -2.92 18.07 10.01
N GLY A 1049 -3.00 16.88 10.61
CA GLY A 1049 -2.40 15.63 10.12
C GLY A 1049 -0.87 15.60 10.09
N GLN A 1050 -0.24 16.49 10.87
CA GLN A 1050 1.22 16.51 11.02
C GLN A 1050 1.70 15.35 11.89
N ILE A 1051 0.84 14.87 12.81
CA ILE A 1051 1.08 13.73 13.68
C ILE A 1051 -0.22 12.92 13.85
N ASP A 1052 -0.12 11.69 14.33
CA ASP A 1052 -1.25 10.78 14.53
C ASP A 1052 -1.64 10.65 16.02
N GLY A 1053 -0.75 11.02 16.93
CA GLY A 1053 -1.02 11.12 18.36
C GLY A 1053 0.11 11.78 19.15
N ILE A 1054 -0.07 11.90 20.45
CA ILE A 1054 0.91 12.53 21.36
C ILE A 1054 1.36 11.59 22.46
N GLY A 1055 2.66 11.59 22.75
CA GLY A 1055 3.24 10.93 23.91
C GLY A 1055 3.48 11.94 25.02
N ILE A 1056 2.89 11.72 26.19
CA ILE A 1056 3.05 12.59 27.37
C ILE A 1056 3.79 11.83 28.47
N GLY A 1057 4.85 12.44 28.99
CA GLY A 1057 5.67 11.91 30.09
C GLY A 1057 5.27 12.50 31.43
N PHE A 1058 6.04 13.47 31.94
CA PHE A 1058 5.93 14.00 33.30
C PHE A 1058 4.51 14.37 33.77
N ASN A 1059 3.68 14.95 32.92
CA ASN A 1059 2.30 15.27 33.31
C ASN A 1059 1.46 14.02 33.60
N PHE A 1060 1.69 12.90 32.93
CA PHE A 1060 1.02 11.63 33.30
C PHE A 1060 1.51 11.07 34.62
N VAL A 1061 2.77 11.34 35.02
CA VAL A 1061 3.23 10.95 36.35
C VAL A 1061 2.38 11.64 37.40
N SER A 1062 2.30 12.96 37.35
CA SER A 1062 1.59 13.73 38.38
C SER A 1062 0.07 13.72 38.21
N HIS A 1063 -0.48 13.35 37.05
CA HIS A 1063 -1.93 13.33 36.78
C HIS A 1063 -2.37 11.93 36.29
N PRO A 1064 -2.70 11.01 37.21
CA PRO A 1064 -3.18 9.68 36.81
C PRO A 1064 -4.45 9.74 35.94
N ASP A 1065 -5.28 10.77 36.15
CA ASP A 1065 -6.54 11.03 35.45
C ASP A 1065 -6.42 12.02 34.28
N LEU A 1066 -5.22 12.20 33.71
CA LEU A 1066 -4.93 13.21 32.68
C LEU A 1066 -5.94 13.23 31.54
N VAL A 1067 -6.34 12.06 31.02
CA VAL A 1067 -7.29 11.98 29.90
C VAL A 1067 -8.64 12.58 30.27
N LYS A 1068 -9.16 12.25 31.45
CA LYS A 1068 -10.43 12.81 31.95
C LYS A 1068 -10.33 14.32 32.18
N ARG A 1069 -9.18 14.82 32.64
CA ARG A 1069 -8.94 16.26 32.76
C ARG A 1069 -9.02 16.96 31.41
N VAL A 1070 -8.39 16.39 30.38
CA VAL A 1070 -8.45 16.93 29.01
C VAL A 1070 -9.89 16.91 28.48
N GLU A 1071 -10.59 15.79 28.64
CA GLU A 1071 -11.99 15.62 28.20
C GLU A 1071 -12.94 16.66 28.84
N HIS A 1072 -12.73 16.99 30.12
CA HIS A 1072 -13.59 17.90 30.88
C HIS A 1072 -13.02 19.33 31.01
N GLY A 1073 -11.95 19.67 30.27
CA GLY A 1073 -11.32 20.99 30.31
C GLY A 1073 -10.76 21.40 31.68
N LYS A 1074 -10.33 20.44 32.52
CA LYS A 1074 -9.73 20.70 33.84
C LYS A 1074 -8.24 21.04 33.72
N ALA A 1075 -7.73 21.82 34.68
CA ALA A 1075 -6.31 22.18 34.75
C ALA A 1075 -5.40 20.98 35.05
N LEU A 1076 -4.16 21.04 34.59
CA LEU A 1076 -3.07 20.11 34.94
C LEU A 1076 -2.20 20.75 36.04
N ASP A 1077 -2.74 20.84 37.25
CA ASP A 1077 -2.21 21.61 38.38
C ASP A 1077 -1.42 20.79 39.43
N ASN A 1078 -1.34 19.46 39.29
CA ASN A 1078 -0.52 18.64 40.18
C ASN A 1078 0.98 18.90 39.93
N VAL A 1079 1.72 19.19 41.00
CA VAL A 1079 3.16 19.43 40.97
C VAL A 1079 3.90 18.09 40.97
N LEU A 1080 4.82 17.90 40.01
CA LEU A 1080 5.65 16.71 39.96
C LEU A 1080 6.66 16.69 41.13
N ASP A 1081 6.66 15.59 41.90
CA ASP A 1081 7.65 15.35 42.93
C ASP A 1081 8.96 14.83 42.32
N PHE A 1082 9.87 15.75 42.01
CA PHE A 1082 11.20 15.42 41.50
C PHE A 1082 12.09 14.69 42.53
N GLN A 1083 11.84 14.87 43.83
CA GLN A 1083 12.64 14.24 44.88
C GLN A 1083 12.39 12.74 44.94
N HIS A 1084 11.14 12.32 44.78
CA HIS A 1084 10.73 10.91 44.83
C HIS A 1084 10.50 10.31 43.43
N LEU A 1085 10.91 10.99 42.37
CA LEU A 1085 10.72 10.53 40.99
C LEU A 1085 11.34 9.15 40.75
N HIS A 1086 12.53 8.87 41.31
CA HIS A 1086 13.22 7.59 41.24
C HIS A 1086 13.60 7.08 42.65
N THR A 1087 13.63 5.77 42.83
CA THR A 1087 14.12 5.11 44.06
C THR A 1087 15.57 4.66 43.87
N SER A 1088 16.41 4.82 44.91
CA SER A 1088 17.83 4.42 44.92
C SER A 1088 18.05 3.07 45.60
N GLU A 1089 19.24 2.45 45.43
CA GLU A 1089 19.58 1.15 46.05
C GLU A 1089 19.52 1.17 47.58
N GLY A 1090 19.71 2.33 48.21
CA GLY A 1090 19.67 2.48 49.67
C GLY A 1090 18.27 2.66 50.27
N ASP A 1091 17.23 2.85 49.44
CA ASP A 1091 15.86 3.06 49.91
C ASP A 1091 15.15 1.70 50.12
N ASN A 1092 15.40 1.10 51.28
CA ASN A 1092 14.84 -0.20 51.68
C ASN A 1092 13.47 -0.08 52.36
N ASN A 1093 12.96 1.15 52.53
CA ASN A 1093 11.72 1.38 53.25
C ASN A 1093 10.55 1.39 52.26
N GLN A 1094 9.94 0.23 52.02
CA GLN A 1094 8.85 0.06 51.04
C GLN A 1094 7.68 1.04 51.22
N GLY A 1095 7.44 1.53 52.45
CA GLY A 1095 6.43 2.56 52.73
C GLY A 1095 6.68 3.92 52.05
N ASN A 1096 7.92 4.23 51.63
CA ASN A 1096 8.26 5.46 50.92
C ASN A 1096 8.09 5.34 49.39
N TRP A 1097 7.84 4.13 48.86
CA TRP A 1097 7.79 3.89 47.41
C TRP A 1097 6.50 4.41 46.76
N VAL A 1098 5.43 4.56 47.55
CA VAL A 1098 4.15 5.13 47.14
C VAL A 1098 4.28 6.61 46.76
N LYS A 1099 5.16 7.34 47.47
CA LYS A 1099 5.32 8.79 47.31
C LYS A 1099 5.83 9.17 45.93
N GLY A 1100 5.17 10.17 45.34
CA GLY A 1100 5.45 10.66 44.00
C GLY A 1100 5.20 9.61 42.91
N TYR A 1101 4.44 8.54 43.19
CA TYR A 1101 4.19 7.43 42.28
C TYR A 1101 2.69 7.15 42.10
N THR A 1102 2.00 6.64 43.12
CA THR A 1102 0.55 6.33 43.08
C THR A 1102 -0.31 7.25 43.96
N ASP A 1103 0.31 8.17 44.72
CA ASP A 1103 -0.34 9.07 45.69
C ASP A 1103 -0.79 10.44 45.14
N TYR A 1104 -0.71 10.65 43.83
CA TYR A 1104 -1.18 11.91 43.24
C TYR A 1104 -2.71 12.04 43.28
N PRO A 1105 -3.25 13.23 43.60
CA PRO A 1105 -4.68 13.44 43.67
C PRO A 1105 -5.33 13.44 42.27
N THR A 1106 -6.56 12.93 42.19
CA THR A 1106 -7.43 13.02 41.01
C THR A 1106 -8.40 14.19 41.16
N ALA A 1107 -8.84 14.77 40.05
CA ALA A 1107 -9.86 15.82 40.02
C ALA A 1107 -11.25 15.23 40.27
N THR A 1108 -12.15 16.05 40.81
CA THR A 1108 -13.59 15.78 40.84
C THR A 1108 -14.24 16.26 39.54
N TYR A 1109 -14.98 15.38 38.89
CA TYR A 1109 -15.57 15.59 37.56
C TYR A 1109 -17.02 15.99 37.61
#